data_AF-A0A285J486-F1
#
_entry.id   AF-A0A285J486-F1
#
_cell.length_a   1.000
_cell.length_b   1.000
_cell.length_c   1.000
_cell.angle_alpha   90.00
_cell.angle_beta   90.00
_cell.angle_gamma   90.00
#
_symmetry.space_group_name_H-M   'P 1'
#
loop_
_entity.id
_entity.type
_entity.pdbx_description
1 polymer ?
#
loop_
_entity_poly.entity_id
_entity_poly.type
_entity_poly.pdbx_seq_one_letter_code
_entity_poly.pdbx_strand_id
1 'polypeptide(L)'
;MTEELPGFVRRAFLPSPEGRAVAALAWSCDGRRLATAGLGGDVWEIDGFEARHAFTFGAPREDHFQVTWSPVDPGLFVYVEKHRIVGARVASHGRRAERLWSIPYESDRSLRPVVSFSPSGDRIVVATGEDHVDIFSIADGAKTGSVPAGGYALGALSSPATSEILFLHHGSVSLAESSLLRARTGNPVRWAAWSPDGKAYAIGTEDPVIRVVGAGLSAVTLEGHTAGLLSVEFSTDGRLLFSVGLDGTLRLWRTDTWQMVGRVDVGETHEFVGGLAAAPGRPVLARRSINPTGVELYEVVLQRLVEPDERPRTYANAKVVLLGDTGVGKSGLAMVLAGEPYAPTDSTHARKVRTFDACEVERPDGSVERREILLWDMAGQPAYRLVHQLHLAEVAAALIVFDSRSEIDPFAGVHYWVRAMRLRADVPLILVAARTDIGGRPVGRVRVDGIRDGLGLAGYFETSAREGKQIAEVAAAIREVIDWSSLPRSVSSDLFESIKSFVLREAVSRQMATTADLFRAFQPQAAEVGEQELRASFDTCVRVLELRDLVRRLSFGDFVLLRPELLDSYAAALVIAARDQPDGLGNIAEDDALAGRFPLPAEDRLPPAEERLLLIAVVEELLRHDLVLREPTVDGVDLVFPSQLTVDRPDSPEQEAADIIFRFDGAVQSVYATLAVRLGHVPEYRRVGMWRDASDYRARVGGVCGLRIRQVQEGRGELTVYFSAAASEQTRFLFEEYVRQHLEARAVPGSVERDRVFTCPGCAYRVPVDLVRRRQARGNRDMACPDCEDVRISLLDREERLPRPEVRQMNASADLTRDRSAATASVLGKEQTRDYDVYVSFDQSDSAVAADLVEQFRQVGLLACVSSDDTGQSGIRLKMAQSRAVAVLLSPMGVWRKQIDELTAAHDEHLKRPGFRVVVIDLPGAEGAELPDFERMVYVSLGEGFEPIRQAITGDRPRDEFPLKPEAG
;
A
#
# COMPACT_ATOMS: atom_id res chain seq x y z
N MET A 1 31.07 10.72 26.97
CA MET A 1 30.18 10.56 28.13
C MET A 1 29.51 9.20 27.99
N THR A 2 29.75 8.28 28.92
CA THR A 2 29.06 6.98 28.98
C THR A 2 27.89 7.11 29.95
N GLU A 3 26.66 7.01 29.46
CA GLU A 3 25.47 6.86 30.32
C GLU A 3 25.25 5.38 30.63
N GLU A 4 24.85 5.06 31.87
CA GLU A 4 24.41 3.72 32.23
C GLU A 4 22.98 3.50 31.71
N LEU A 5 22.88 2.72 30.63
CA LEU A 5 21.65 2.14 30.10
C LEU A 5 21.32 0.83 30.84
N PRO A 6 20.18 0.16 30.57
CA PRO A 6 19.91 -1.18 31.11
C PRO A 6 21.15 -2.09 30.99
N GLY A 7 21.42 -2.95 31.98
CA GLY A 7 22.73 -3.61 32.18
C GLY A 7 23.31 -4.43 31.01
N PHE A 8 22.55 -4.60 29.94
CA PHE A 8 22.91 -5.25 28.67
C PHE A 8 23.37 -4.32 27.55
N VAL A 9 23.27 -2.99 27.71
CA VAL A 9 23.67 -1.98 26.72
C VAL A 9 24.63 -0.96 27.32
N ARG A 10 25.71 -0.63 26.61
CA ARG A 10 26.50 0.59 26.85
C ARG A 10 26.31 1.58 25.71
N ARG A 11 26.33 2.88 25.99
CA ARG A 11 26.17 3.96 25.01
C ARG A 11 27.36 4.90 24.99
N ALA A 12 27.84 5.23 23.80
CA ALA A 12 28.83 6.27 23.55
C ALA A 12 28.35 7.18 22.43
N PHE A 13 28.78 8.44 22.45
CA PHE A 13 28.41 9.43 21.46
C PHE A 13 29.65 9.96 20.75
N LEU A 14 29.61 9.97 19.43
CA LEU A 14 30.61 10.51 18.53
C LEU A 14 30.06 11.80 17.94
N PRO A 15 30.55 12.98 18.36
CA PRO A 15 30.09 14.24 17.79
C PRO A 15 30.50 14.31 16.33
N SER A 16 29.59 14.76 15.46
CA SER A 16 29.94 15.03 14.07
C SER A 16 30.99 16.15 14.02
N PRO A 17 32.07 16.04 13.21
CA PRO A 17 33.08 17.08 13.16
C PRO A 17 32.47 18.36 12.58
N GLU A 18 32.65 19.49 13.27
CA GLU A 18 32.02 20.78 12.92
C GLU A 18 30.47 20.79 13.00
N GLY A 19 29.85 19.80 13.65
CA GLY A 19 28.39 19.74 13.78
C GLY A 19 27.65 19.41 12.48
N ARG A 20 28.34 18.85 11.48
CA ARG A 20 27.78 18.55 10.16
C ARG A 20 26.73 17.45 10.24
N ALA A 21 25.60 17.62 9.55
CA ALA A 21 24.53 16.62 9.54
C ALA A 21 25.04 15.28 8.98
N VAL A 22 24.62 14.18 9.59
CA VAL A 22 24.90 12.82 9.14
C VAL A 22 23.66 12.27 8.44
N ALA A 23 23.81 11.77 7.22
CA ALA A 23 22.74 11.18 6.41
C ALA A 23 22.81 9.64 6.37
N ALA A 24 24.01 9.06 6.27
CA ALA A 24 24.21 7.61 6.17
C ALA A 24 25.44 7.14 6.95
N LEU A 25 25.42 5.85 7.34
CA LEU A 25 26.46 5.18 8.11
C LEU A 25 26.81 3.84 7.46
N ALA A 26 28.08 3.46 7.45
CA ALA A 26 28.49 2.12 7.02
C ALA A 26 29.80 1.67 7.69
N TRP A 27 29.84 0.42 8.14
CA TRP A 27 31.03 -0.21 8.71
C TRP A 27 31.90 -0.86 7.64
N SER A 28 33.22 -0.83 7.84
CA SER A 28 34.15 -1.68 7.10
C SER A 28 33.91 -3.15 7.43
N CYS A 29 34.22 -4.06 6.50
CA CYS A 29 33.99 -5.50 6.66
C CYS A 29 34.76 -6.14 7.83
N ASP A 30 35.78 -5.47 8.39
CA ASP A 30 36.52 -5.90 9.59
C ASP A 30 35.98 -5.30 10.90
N GLY A 31 34.93 -4.46 10.84
CA GLY A 31 34.29 -3.82 11.98
C GLY A 31 35.16 -2.79 12.71
N ARG A 32 36.28 -2.35 12.13
CA ARG A 32 37.23 -1.41 12.76
C ARG A 32 37.01 0.03 12.34
N ARG A 33 36.38 0.27 11.19
CA ARG A 33 36.11 1.63 10.69
C ARG A 33 34.64 1.84 10.47
N LEU A 34 34.18 3.03 10.85
CA LEU A 34 32.84 3.52 10.55
C LEU A 34 32.95 4.74 9.66
N ALA A 35 32.32 4.69 8.48
CA ALA A 35 32.17 5.86 7.63
C ALA A 35 30.82 6.52 7.86
N THR A 36 30.81 7.85 7.88
CA THR A 36 29.61 8.69 7.91
C THR A 36 29.56 9.54 6.65
N ALA A 37 28.40 9.63 6.01
CA ALA A 37 28.15 10.53 4.88
C ALA A 37 27.01 11.49 5.23
N GLY A 38 27.13 12.75 4.84
CA GLY A 38 26.12 13.79 5.02
C GLY A 38 26.63 15.11 4.45
N LEU A 39 26.73 16.18 5.24
CA LEU A 39 27.45 17.40 4.84
C LEU A 39 28.97 17.15 4.94
N GLY A 40 29.54 16.55 3.89
CA GLY A 40 30.87 15.95 3.88
C GLY A 40 30.88 14.50 4.38
N GLY A 41 32.02 13.82 4.20
CA GLY A 41 32.21 12.42 4.62
C GLY A 41 33.33 12.27 5.65
N ASP A 42 33.14 11.45 6.69
CA ASP A 42 34.14 11.22 7.73
C ASP A 42 34.33 9.73 8.00
N VAL A 43 35.56 9.31 8.31
CA VAL A 43 35.90 7.94 8.71
C VAL A 43 36.45 7.96 10.13
N TRP A 44 35.89 7.08 10.96
CA TRP A 44 36.26 6.88 12.36
C TRP A 44 36.90 5.52 12.52
N GLU A 45 38.02 5.44 13.24
CA GLU A 45 38.58 4.18 13.74
C GLU A 45 38.03 3.90 15.12
N ILE A 46 37.49 2.70 15.32
CA ILE A 46 36.79 2.30 16.54
C ILE A 46 37.48 1.06 17.09
N ASP A 47 37.96 1.15 18.34
CA ASP A 47 38.52 0.03 19.07
C ASP A 47 37.83 -0.10 20.44
N GLY A 48 37.11 -1.20 20.62
CA GLY A 48 36.13 -1.32 21.70
C GLY A 48 35.07 -0.22 21.63
N PHE A 49 35.09 0.67 22.62
CA PHE A 49 34.17 1.82 22.73
C PHE A 49 34.88 3.17 22.67
N GLU A 50 36.18 3.16 22.35
CA GLU A 50 36.94 4.35 22.02
C GLU A 50 36.91 4.55 20.50
N ALA A 51 36.56 5.77 20.09
CA ALA A 51 36.53 6.14 18.69
C ALA A 51 37.45 7.33 18.44
N ARG A 52 38.16 7.27 17.34
CA ARG A 52 39.06 8.32 16.89
C ARG A 52 38.70 8.71 15.46
N HIS A 53 38.53 10.00 15.21
CA HIS A 53 38.42 10.52 13.84
C HIS A 53 39.73 10.23 13.08
N ALA A 54 39.62 9.52 11.95
CA ALA A 54 40.77 9.12 11.15
C ALA A 54 41.05 10.15 10.05
N PHE A 55 40.04 10.45 9.23
CA PHE A 55 40.11 11.44 8.16
C PHE A 55 38.73 11.79 7.60
N THR A 56 38.66 12.91 6.87
CA THR A 56 37.51 13.34 6.08
C THR A 56 37.73 13.00 4.60
N PHE A 57 36.68 12.58 3.90
CA PHE A 57 36.69 12.31 2.45
C PHE A 57 35.64 13.18 1.73
N GLY A 58 35.85 13.35 0.41
CA GLY A 58 35.03 14.24 -0.41
C GLY A 58 35.24 15.72 -0.09
N ALA A 59 34.48 16.58 -0.76
CA ALA A 59 34.54 18.01 -0.50
C ALA A 59 33.74 18.36 0.79
N PRO A 60 34.31 19.12 1.75
CA PRO A 60 33.67 19.39 3.05
C PRO A 60 32.31 20.13 3.00
N ARG A 61 31.96 20.70 1.84
CA ARG A 61 30.71 21.45 1.60
C ARG A 61 29.82 20.83 0.52
N GLU A 62 30.13 19.63 0.05
CA GLU A 62 29.26 18.90 -0.86
C GLU A 62 28.38 17.92 -0.07
N ASP A 63 27.14 17.77 -0.55
CA ASP A 63 26.21 16.78 -0.01
C ASP A 63 26.64 15.37 -0.42
N HIS A 64 26.83 14.53 0.59
CA HIS A 64 27.10 13.11 0.45
C HIS A 64 25.88 12.35 0.94
N PHE A 65 25.26 11.59 0.05
CA PHE A 65 23.96 10.98 0.32
C PHE A 65 24.06 9.57 0.91
N GLN A 66 25.11 8.83 0.54
CA GLN A 66 25.29 7.45 0.96
C GLN A 66 26.79 7.11 0.99
N VAL A 67 27.16 6.18 1.87
CA VAL A 67 28.45 5.50 1.87
C VAL A 67 28.24 4.01 2.12
N THR A 68 29.04 3.16 1.49
CA THR A 68 29.01 1.70 1.68
C THR A 68 30.42 1.12 1.49
N TRP A 69 30.78 0.12 2.28
CA TRP A 69 32.09 -0.54 2.23
C TRP A 69 32.03 -1.82 1.41
N SER A 70 33.17 -2.19 0.83
CA SER A 70 33.32 -3.51 0.22
C SER A 70 33.12 -4.60 1.27
N PRO A 71 32.37 -5.67 0.96
CA PRO A 71 32.15 -6.78 1.89
C PRO A 71 33.41 -7.64 2.09
N VAL A 72 34.44 -7.48 1.25
CA VAL A 72 35.65 -8.33 1.25
C VAL A 72 36.97 -7.56 1.44
N ASP A 73 36.99 -6.24 1.21
CA ASP A 73 38.19 -5.40 1.34
C ASP A 73 37.94 -4.23 2.32
N PRO A 74 38.53 -4.24 3.53
CA PRO A 74 38.29 -3.23 4.56
C PRO A 74 38.93 -1.87 4.25
N GLY A 75 39.68 -1.77 3.14
CA GLY A 75 40.22 -0.52 2.61
C GLY A 75 39.38 0.08 1.48
N LEU A 76 38.40 -0.63 0.93
CA LEU A 76 37.66 -0.21 -0.26
C LEU A 76 36.22 0.20 0.10
N PHE A 77 35.77 1.33 -0.41
CA PHE A 77 34.40 1.82 -0.21
C PHE A 77 33.91 2.66 -1.40
N VAL A 78 32.60 2.82 -1.48
CA VAL A 78 31.92 3.67 -2.47
C VAL A 78 31.06 4.68 -1.72
N TYR A 79 31.03 5.91 -2.21
CA TYR A 79 30.17 6.94 -1.68
C TYR A 79 29.49 7.72 -2.81
N VAL A 80 28.34 8.29 -2.50
CA VAL A 80 27.53 9.09 -3.42
C VAL A 80 27.65 10.56 -3.02
N GLU A 81 28.21 11.38 -3.91
CA GLU A 81 28.26 12.84 -3.80
C GLU A 81 27.31 13.48 -4.84
N LYS A 82 27.04 14.78 -4.71
CA LYS A 82 26.15 15.49 -5.65
C LYS A 82 26.60 15.28 -7.11
N HIS A 83 25.74 14.64 -7.91
CA HIS A 83 25.95 14.28 -9.33
C HIS A 83 27.00 13.20 -9.64
N ARG A 84 27.63 12.57 -8.63
CA ARG A 84 28.63 11.51 -8.86
C ARG A 84 28.57 10.37 -7.86
N ILE A 85 28.90 9.18 -8.33
CA ILE A 85 29.20 8.01 -7.50
C ILE A 85 30.70 7.78 -7.57
N VAL A 86 31.36 7.66 -6.42
CA VAL A 86 32.83 7.65 -6.34
C VAL A 86 33.30 6.37 -5.65
N GLY A 87 34.15 5.62 -6.34
CA GLY A 87 34.92 4.53 -5.76
C GLY A 87 36.20 5.05 -5.14
N ALA A 88 36.45 4.70 -3.88
CA ALA A 88 37.59 5.19 -3.11
C ALA A 88 38.26 4.08 -2.29
N ARG A 89 39.55 4.27 -2.01
CA ARG A 89 40.34 3.37 -1.17
C ARG A 89 41.03 4.14 -0.06
N VAL A 90 41.08 3.57 1.14
CA VAL A 90 41.88 4.10 2.24
C VAL A 90 43.36 3.99 1.87
N ALA A 91 44.07 5.11 1.88
CA ALA A 91 45.49 5.15 1.55
C ALA A 91 46.32 4.28 2.50
N SER A 92 47.51 3.85 2.06
CA SER A 92 48.42 2.99 2.84
C SER A 92 48.77 3.51 4.24
N HIS A 93 48.76 4.83 4.45
CA HIS A 93 49.03 5.46 5.74
C HIS A 93 47.78 5.60 6.64
N GLY A 94 46.60 5.22 6.16
CA GLY A 94 45.34 5.24 6.92
C GLY A 94 44.74 6.63 7.18
N ARG A 95 45.30 7.70 6.61
CA ARG A 95 44.96 9.10 6.94
C ARG A 95 44.25 9.89 5.83
N ARG A 96 43.90 9.24 4.73
CA ARG A 96 43.14 9.86 3.62
C ARG A 96 42.48 8.80 2.76
N ALA A 97 41.48 9.21 1.97
CA ALA A 97 40.93 8.43 0.87
C ALA A 97 41.61 8.79 -0.45
N GLU A 98 41.89 7.78 -1.27
CA GLU A 98 42.34 7.90 -2.65
C GLU A 98 41.19 7.55 -3.59
N ARG A 99 40.83 8.48 -4.48
CA ARG A 99 39.78 8.29 -5.48
C ARG A 99 40.29 7.34 -6.56
N LEU A 100 39.54 6.28 -6.84
CA LEU A 100 39.83 5.31 -7.89
C LEU A 100 39.18 5.70 -9.21
N TRP A 101 37.88 6.02 -9.17
CA TRP A 101 37.05 6.37 -10.33
C TRP A 101 35.82 7.17 -9.89
N SER A 102 35.12 7.78 -10.84
CA SER A 102 33.85 8.47 -10.58
C SER A 102 32.87 8.27 -11.74
N ILE A 103 31.63 7.93 -11.43
CA ILE A 103 30.54 7.74 -12.39
C ILE A 103 29.59 8.94 -12.27
N PRO A 104 29.36 9.73 -13.34
CA PRO A 104 28.40 10.82 -13.33
C PRO A 104 26.95 10.29 -13.36
N TYR A 105 26.02 11.01 -12.73
CA TYR A 105 24.58 10.77 -12.86
C TYR A 105 23.81 12.09 -12.97
N GLU A 106 22.68 12.08 -13.70
CA GLU A 106 21.81 13.26 -13.82
C GLU A 106 20.90 13.37 -12.60
N SER A 107 20.88 14.55 -11.94
CA SER A 107 20.14 14.77 -10.70
C SER A 107 18.76 15.41 -10.93
N ASP A 108 18.23 15.41 -12.15
CA ASP A 108 16.97 16.10 -12.48
C ASP A 108 15.73 15.37 -11.92
N ARG A 109 15.94 14.32 -11.13
CA ARG A 109 14.89 13.55 -10.45
C ARG A 109 15.02 13.74 -8.95
N SER A 110 13.87 13.83 -8.28
CA SER A 110 13.72 13.98 -6.82
C SER A 110 14.31 12.82 -5.99
N LEU A 111 14.97 11.83 -6.60
CA LEU A 111 15.40 10.60 -5.97
C LEU A 111 16.91 10.43 -6.07
N ARG A 112 17.53 10.15 -4.91
CA ARG A 112 18.98 9.99 -4.74
C ARG A 112 19.38 8.55 -5.09
N PRO A 113 20.52 8.33 -5.78
CA PRO A 113 20.89 6.98 -6.16
C PRO A 113 21.28 6.13 -4.94
N VAL A 114 20.86 4.88 -4.93
CA VAL A 114 21.18 3.89 -3.89
C VAL A 114 22.17 2.87 -4.47
N VAL A 115 23.28 2.69 -3.76
CA VAL A 115 24.40 1.81 -4.14
C VAL A 115 24.51 0.64 -3.18
N SER A 116 24.75 -0.56 -3.71
CA SER A 116 24.97 -1.78 -2.94
C SER A 116 26.05 -2.65 -3.61
N PHE A 117 26.99 -3.19 -2.82
CA PHE A 117 28.01 -4.12 -3.32
C PHE A 117 27.43 -5.52 -3.56
N SER A 118 27.90 -6.17 -4.63
CA SER A 118 27.76 -7.62 -4.79
C SER A 118 28.49 -8.40 -3.67
N PRO A 119 28.07 -9.63 -3.34
CA PRO A 119 28.71 -10.45 -2.30
C PRO A 119 30.23 -10.60 -2.47
N SER A 120 30.68 -10.76 -3.72
CA SER A 120 32.10 -10.89 -4.09
C SER A 120 32.89 -9.60 -4.00
N GLY A 121 32.21 -8.45 -3.90
CA GLY A 121 32.82 -7.12 -3.83
C GLY A 121 33.45 -6.62 -5.14
N ASP A 122 33.32 -7.36 -6.24
CA ASP A 122 33.85 -7.00 -7.57
C ASP A 122 32.91 -6.09 -8.38
N ARG A 123 31.63 -6.03 -7.99
CA ARG A 123 30.60 -5.21 -8.63
C ARG A 123 29.77 -4.41 -7.63
N ILE A 124 29.19 -3.32 -8.10
CA ILE A 124 28.13 -2.58 -7.42
C ILE A 124 26.88 -2.51 -8.27
N VAL A 125 25.75 -2.50 -7.60
CA VAL A 125 24.42 -2.26 -8.13
C VAL A 125 24.02 -0.83 -7.78
N VAL A 126 23.53 -0.08 -8.76
CA VAL A 126 23.18 1.34 -8.63
C VAL A 126 21.75 1.55 -9.10
N ALA A 127 20.87 1.91 -8.18
CA ALA A 127 19.49 2.29 -8.48
C ALA A 127 19.37 3.81 -8.55
N THR A 128 18.90 4.34 -9.69
CA THR A 128 18.73 5.78 -9.96
C THR A 128 17.26 6.21 -10.03
N GLY A 129 16.33 5.35 -9.59
CA GLY A 129 14.91 5.59 -9.78
C GLY A 129 14.48 5.37 -11.23
N GLU A 130 14.82 4.19 -11.78
CA GLU A 130 14.43 3.76 -13.12
C GLU A 130 13.69 2.42 -13.08
N ASP A 131 13.23 1.95 -14.23
CA ASP A 131 12.61 0.63 -14.40
C ASP A 131 13.63 -0.51 -14.46
N HIS A 132 14.91 -0.16 -14.31
CA HIS A 132 16.05 -1.06 -14.25
C HIS A 132 17.09 -0.51 -13.27
N VAL A 133 18.06 -1.36 -12.96
CA VAL A 133 19.18 -1.05 -12.06
C VAL A 133 20.48 -1.37 -12.78
N ASP A 134 21.44 -0.47 -12.68
CA ASP A 134 22.71 -0.59 -13.41
C ASP A 134 23.79 -1.27 -12.56
N ILE A 135 24.60 -2.11 -13.21
CA ILE A 135 25.69 -2.85 -12.57
C ILE A 135 27.03 -2.31 -13.07
N PHE A 136 27.90 -1.91 -12.16
CA PHE A 136 29.23 -1.37 -12.46
C PHE A 136 30.33 -2.25 -11.86
N SER A 137 31.45 -2.33 -12.57
CA SER A 137 32.70 -2.95 -12.10
C SER A 137 33.38 -2.04 -11.09
N ILE A 138 33.83 -2.62 -9.98
CA ILE A 138 34.60 -1.91 -8.95
C ILE A 138 36.04 -1.62 -9.38
N ALA A 139 36.60 -2.39 -10.33
CA ALA A 139 37.99 -2.24 -10.73
C ALA A 139 38.25 -0.90 -11.45
N ASP A 140 37.28 -0.45 -12.25
CA ASP A 140 37.43 0.67 -13.18
C ASP A 140 36.20 1.61 -13.23
N GLY A 141 35.10 1.28 -12.54
CA GLY A 141 33.86 2.05 -12.58
C GLY A 141 33.08 1.87 -13.88
N ALA A 142 33.43 0.90 -14.73
CA ALA A 142 32.74 0.69 -16.01
C ALA A 142 31.39 0.00 -15.82
N LYS A 143 30.37 0.43 -16.57
CA LYS A 143 29.07 -0.25 -16.61
C LYS A 143 29.24 -1.62 -17.27
N THR A 144 28.84 -2.68 -16.56
CA THR A 144 28.96 -4.09 -16.99
C THR A 144 27.63 -4.68 -17.42
N GLY A 145 26.51 -4.10 -17.02
CA GLY A 145 25.16 -4.55 -17.40
C GLY A 145 24.05 -3.77 -16.70
N SER A 146 22.81 -4.21 -16.92
CA SER A 146 21.60 -3.68 -16.28
C SER A 146 20.62 -4.83 -16.01
N VAL A 147 19.87 -4.73 -14.90
CA VAL A 147 18.85 -5.72 -14.51
C VAL A 147 17.48 -5.05 -14.49
N PRO A 148 16.47 -5.60 -15.19
CA PRO A 148 15.10 -5.06 -15.12
C PRO A 148 14.52 -5.20 -13.71
N ALA A 149 13.94 -4.14 -13.17
CA ALA A 149 13.34 -4.14 -11.83
C ALA A 149 11.84 -4.49 -11.83
N GLY A 150 11.22 -4.63 -13.01
CA GLY A 150 9.77 -4.91 -13.11
C GLY A 150 8.89 -3.73 -12.68
N GLY A 151 9.45 -2.52 -12.62
CA GLY A 151 8.78 -1.29 -12.18
C GLY A 151 9.78 -0.28 -11.63
N TYR A 152 9.28 0.86 -11.17
CA TYR A 152 10.12 1.91 -10.58
C TYR A 152 10.79 1.42 -9.29
N ALA A 153 12.12 1.29 -9.29
CA ALA A 153 12.88 0.90 -8.11
C ALA A 153 13.37 2.15 -7.37
N LEU A 154 12.86 2.37 -6.16
CA LEU A 154 13.33 3.42 -5.24
C LEU A 154 14.70 3.08 -4.65
N GLY A 155 15.06 1.81 -4.62
CA GLY A 155 16.35 1.32 -4.15
C GLY A 155 16.58 -0.14 -4.53
N ALA A 156 17.83 -0.58 -4.42
CA ALA A 156 18.23 -1.96 -4.67
C ALA A 156 19.28 -2.40 -3.65
N LEU A 157 19.13 -3.61 -3.09
CA LEU A 157 20.04 -4.20 -2.12
C LEU A 157 20.48 -5.57 -2.60
N SER A 158 21.78 -5.74 -2.86
CA SER A 158 22.35 -7.05 -3.15
C SER A 158 22.35 -7.91 -1.89
N SER A 159 22.05 -9.19 -2.04
CA SER A 159 22.23 -10.16 -0.97
C SER A 159 23.70 -10.20 -0.54
N PRO A 160 24.00 -10.38 0.76
CA PRO A 160 25.38 -10.54 1.23
C PRO A 160 25.96 -11.92 0.95
N ALA A 161 25.13 -12.91 0.58
CA ALA A 161 25.55 -14.31 0.44
C ALA A 161 25.17 -14.95 -0.91
N THR A 162 24.18 -14.40 -1.62
CA THR A 162 23.66 -14.92 -2.90
C THR A 162 23.79 -13.87 -4.01
N SER A 163 23.63 -14.26 -5.27
CA SER A 163 23.61 -13.30 -6.39
C SER A 163 22.28 -12.55 -6.54
N GLU A 164 21.37 -12.70 -5.59
CA GLU A 164 20.04 -12.09 -5.64
C GLU A 164 20.10 -10.59 -5.33
N ILE A 165 19.19 -9.84 -5.95
CA ILE A 165 19.01 -8.40 -5.73
C ILE A 165 17.56 -8.18 -5.29
N LEU A 166 17.42 -7.49 -4.16
CA LEU A 166 16.14 -7.05 -3.60
C LEU A 166 15.82 -5.66 -4.13
N PHE A 167 14.69 -5.50 -4.82
CA PHE A 167 14.21 -4.22 -5.33
C PHE A 167 13.12 -3.65 -4.43
N LEU A 168 13.28 -2.38 -4.06
CA LEU A 168 12.33 -1.64 -3.25
C LEU A 168 11.46 -0.78 -4.17
N HIS A 169 10.14 -0.98 -4.13
CA HIS A 169 9.17 -0.21 -4.90
C HIS A 169 8.23 0.58 -3.97
N HIS A 170 7.46 1.51 -4.53
CA HIS A 170 6.30 2.05 -3.82
C HIS A 170 5.31 0.92 -3.49
N GLY A 171 5.12 0.64 -2.19
CA GLY A 171 4.11 -0.31 -1.71
C GLY A 171 4.44 -1.80 -1.95
N SER A 172 5.65 -2.15 -2.39
CA SER A 172 6.05 -3.55 -2.56
C SER A 172 7.57 -3.75 -2.61
N VAL A 173 8.00 -4.99 -2.42
CA VAL A 173 9.38 -5.45 -2.62
C VAL A 173 9.38 -6.64 -3.58
N SER A 174 10.38 -6.74 -4.45
CA SER A 174 10.53 -7.88 -5.38
C SER A 174 11.99 -8.38 -5.45
N LEU A 175 12.18 -9.62 -5.92
CA LEU A 175 13.49 -10.21 -6.18
C LEU A 175 13.72 -10.38 -7.69
N ALA A 176 14.93 -10.08 -8.15
CA ALA A 176 15.27 -9.95 -9.57
C ALA A 176 14.97 -11.19 -10.45
N GLU A 177 15.14 -12.41 -9.93
CA GLU A 177 14.97 -13.65 -10.71
C GLU A 177 13.58 -14.30 -10.54
N SER A 178 12.72 -13.73 -9.70
CA SER A 178 11.40 -14.29 -9.40
C SER A 178 10.31 -13.24 -9.55
N SER A 179 9.71 -13.16 -10.74
CA SER A 179 8.49 -12.37 -10.98
C SER A 179 7.29 -12.80 -10.11
N LEU A 180 7.41 -13.91 -9.38
CA LEU A 180 6.40 -14.50 -8.51
C LEU A 180 6.52 -14.09 -7.02
N LEU A 181 7.68 -13.62 -6.55
CA LEU A 181 7.88 -13.19 -5.15
C LEU A 181 7.80 -11.66 -5.07
N ARG A 182 6.57 -11.14 -5.12
CA ARG A 182 6.30 -9.73 -4.82
C ARG A 182 5.59 -9.63 -3.47
N ALA A 183 6.33 -9.27 -2.43
CA ALA A 183 5.72 -8.97 -1.14
C ALA A 183 5.05 -7.59 -1.25
N ARG A 184 3.71 -7.55 -1.19
CA ARG A 184 2.96 -6.29 -1.12
C ARG A 184 3.05 -5.77 0.31
N THR A 185 3.48 -4.52 0.46
CA THR A 185 3.61 -3.88 1.77
C THR A 185 2.48 -2.91 2.06
N GLY A 186 1.69 -2.50 1.05
CA GLY A 186 0.58 -1.56 1.20
C GLY A 186 1.06 -0.11 1.35
N ASN A 187 2.11 0.10 2.13
CA ASN A 187 2.76 1.39 2.38
C ASN A 187 4.17 1.47 1.76
N PRO A 188 4.70 2.68 1.50
CA PRO A 188 6.07 2.87 1.05
C PRO A 188 7.07 2.16 1.96
N VAL A 189 8.00 1.42 1.35
CA VAL A 189 9.10 0.79 2.07
C VAL A 189 10.08 1.87 2.47
N ARG A 190 10.30 2.02 3.77
CA ARG A 190 11.21 3.03 4.34
C ARG A 190 12.63 2.47 4.47
N TRP A 191 12.74 1.20 4.83
CA TRP A 191 14.03 0.51 4.96
C TRP A 191 13.89 -0.98 4.70
N ALA A 192 14.99 -1.63 4.28
CA ALA A 192 15.09 -3.07 4.22
C ALA A 192 16.53 -3.51 4.52
N ALA A 193 16.68 -4.72 5.08
CA ALA A 193 17.98 -5.31 5.36
C ALA A 193 17.96 -6.82 5.11
N TRP A 194 19.04 -7.35 4.53
CA TRP A 194 19.25 -8.79 4.38
C TRP A 194 19.77 -9.39 5.68
N SER A 195 19.39 -10.63 5.97
CA SER A 195 20.09 -11.45 6.95
C SER A 195 21.51 -11.73 6.45
N PRO A 196 22.51 -11.89 7.35
CA PRO A 196 23.90 -12.08 6.95
C PRO A 196 24.12 -13.34 6.10
N ASP A 197 23.27 -14.37 6.28
CA ASP A 197 23.29 -15.60 5.51
C ASP A 197 22.54 -15.51 4.17
N GLY A 198 21.93 -14.36 3.86
CA GLY A 198 21.16 -14.11 2.64
C GLY A 198 19.87 -14.91 2.52
N LYS A 199 19.41 -15.59 3.59
CA LYS A 199 18.21 -16.44 3.55
C LYS A 199 16.94 -15.72 3.94
N ALA A 200 17.02 -14.53 4.52
CA ALA A 200 15.86 -13.73 4.89
C ALA A 200 16.15 -12.24 4.68
N TYR A 201 15.10 -11.44 4.64
CA TYR A 201 15.21 -9.99 4.69
C TYR A 201 14.09 -9.40 5.55
N ALA A 202 14.41 -8.32 6.24
CA ALA A 202 13.48 -7.54 7.06
C ALA A 202 13.09 -6.27 6.30
N ILE A 203 11.83 -5.88 6.43
CA ILE A 203 11.24 -4.70 5.80
C ILE A 203 10.65 -3.82 6.90
N GLY A 204 11.03 -2.54 6.88
CA GLY A 204 10.42 -1.47 7.64
C GLY A 204 9.57 -0.56 6.75
N THR A 205 8.36 -0.25 7.21
CA THR A 205 7.41 0.64 6.53
C THR A 205 6.86 1.65 7.53
N GLU A 206 5.91 2.49 7.11
CA GLU A 206 5.17 3.37 8.03
C GLU A 206 4.21 2.61 8.97
N ASP A 207 3.97 1.33 8.69
CA ASP A 207 3.26 0.47 9.61
C ASP A 207 4.12 0.19 10.84
N PRO A 208 3.51 0.11 12.03
CA PRO A 208 4.21 -0.10 13.30
C PRO A 208 4.63 -1.57 13.51
N VAL A 209 4.92 -2.27 12.41
CA VAL A 209 5.27 -3.70 12.40
C VAL A 209 6.46 -3.94 11.48
N ILE A 210 7.33 -4.87 11.88
CA ILE A 210 8.44 -5.31 11.03
C ILE A 210 7.98 -6.55 10.27
N ARG A 211 8.14 -6.57 8.94
CA ARG A 211 7.89 -7.79 8.14
C ARG A 211 9.22 -8.46 7.83
N VAL A 212 9.41 -9.70 8.26
CA VAL A 212 10.57 -10.53 7.93
C VAL A 212 10.13 -11.61 6.94
N VAL A 213 10.83 -11.74 5.82
CA VAL A 213 10.52 -12.68 4.75
C VAL A 213 11.71 -13.61 4.54
N GLY A 214 11.49 -14.93 4.64
CA GLY A 214 12.50 -15.94 4.33
C GLY A 214 12.46 -16.43 2.87
N ALA A 215 13.57 -16.98 2.39
CA ALA A 215 13.67 -17.74 1.15
C ALA A 215 12.86 -19.04 1.27
N GLY A 216 11.54 -18.94 1.04
CA GLY A 216 10.60 -20.05 1.26
C GLY A 216 9.18 -19.69 1.70
N LEU A 217 8.73 -18.43 1.51
CA LEU A 217 7.33 -17.95 1.55
C LEU A 217 6.69 -17.63 2.90
N SER A 218 7.15 -18.13 4.06
CA SER A 218 6.53 -17.71 5.33
C SER A 218 7.05 -16.35 5.79
N ALA A 219 6.19 -15.34 5.81
CA ALA A 219 6.50 -14.04 6.41
C ALA A 219 6.20 -14.05 7.91
N VAL A 220 7.09 -13.47 8.72
CA VAL A 220 6.87 -13.22 10.15
C VAL A 220 6.71 -11.72 10.36
N THR A 221 5.67 -11.33 11.08
CA THR A 221 5.38 -9.95 11.45
C THR A 221 5.73 -9.74 12.92
N LEU A 222 6.65 -8.84 13.20
CA LEU A 222 7.05 -8.49 14.56
C LEU A 222 6.24 -7.28 15.01
N GLU A 223 5.43 -7.47 16.04
CA GLU A 223 4.59 -6.43 16.59
C GLU A 223 5.18 -5.90 17.89
N GLY A 224 5.16 -4.59 18.05
CA GLY A 224 5.50 -3.97 19.32
C GLY A 224 5.83 -2.50 19.20
N HIS A 225 6.46 -2.05 18.12
CA HIS A 225 6.66 -0.62 17.87
C HIS A 225 5.31 0.10 17.87
N THR A 226 5.27 1.33 18.35
CA THR A 226 4.01 2.10 18.45
C THR A 226 3.88 3.22 17.42
N ALA A 227 4.83 3.29 16.49
CA ALA A 227 4.83 4.19 15.34
C ALA A 227 5.61 3.57 14.17
N GLY A 228 5.61 4.24 13.02
CA GLY A 228 6.29 3.74 11.81
C GLY A 228 7.77 3.49 12.00
N LEU A 229 8.31 2.53 11.25
CA LEU A 229 9.71 2.14 11.31
C LEU A 229 10.60 3.07 10.49
N LEU A 230 11.75 3.42 11.06
CA LEU A 230 12.77 4.23 10.40
C LEU A 230 13.89 3.40 9.80
N SER A 231 14.33 2.37 10.51
CA SER A 231 15.42 1.50 10.05
C SER A 231 15.33 0.12 10.72
N VAL A 232 15.80 -0.88 10.00
CA VAL A 232 15.97 -2.26 10.46
C VAL A 232 17.33 -2.76 10.01
N GLU A 233 18.04 -3.52 10.85
CA GLU A 233 19.37 -4.02 10.54
C GLU A 233 19.63 -5.35 11.25
N PHE A 234 20.12 -6.35 10.53
CA PHE A 234 20.52 -7.62 11.14
C PHE A 234 21.87 -7.48 11.85
N SER A 235 22.02 -8.12 13.01
CA SER A 235 23.34 -8.30 13.61
C SER A 235 24.19 -9.18 12.68
N THR A 236 25.50 -8.96 12.67
CA THR A 236 26.40 -9.65 11.73
C THR A 236 26.56 -11.14 12.01
N ASP A 237 26.28 -11.57 13.24
CA ASP A 237 26.18 -12.99 13.61
C ASP A 237 24.80 -13.61 13.32
N GLY A 238 23.85 -12.79 12.84
CA GLY A 238 22.49 -13.19 12.49
C GLY A 238 21.60 -13.57 13.67
N ARG A 239 22.01 -13.31 14.92
CA ARG A 239 21.26 -13.70 16.14
C ARG A 239 20.23 -12.67 16.58
N LEU A 240 20.41 -11.41 16.19
CA LEU A 240 19.52 -10.31 16.51
C LEU A 240 19.10 -9.58 15.24
N LEU A 241 17.89 -9.02 15.29
CA LEU A 241 17.45 -7.95 14.43
C LEU A 241 17.31 -6.69 15.29
N PHE A 242 17.88 -5.58 14.82
CA PHE A 242 17.71 -4.27 15.41
C PHE A 242 16.66 -3.50 14.64
N SER A 243 15.81 -2.76 15.35
CA SER A 243 14.85 -1.86 14.72
C SER A 243 14.73 -0.57 15.50
N VAL A 244 14.58 0.54 14.77
CA VAL A 244 14.32 1.85 15.37
C VAL A 244 13.08 2.45 14.72
N GLY A 245 12.16 2.93 15.56
CA GLY A 245 10.89 3.52 15.13
C GLY A 245 10.77 4.99 15.48
N LEU A 246 9.80 5.65 14.85
CA LEU A 246 9.34 7.00 15.19
C LEU A 246 8.79 7.10 16.63
N ASP A 247 8.56 5.95 17.28
CA ASP A 247 8.19 5.86 18.69
C ASP A 247 9.37 6.20 19.63
N GLY A 248 10.53 6.53 19.08
CA GLY A 248 11.73 6.88 19.85
C GLY A 248 12.36 5.68 20.54
N THR A 249 12.07 4.46 20.10
CA THR A 249 12.61 3.23 20.68
C THR A 249 13.53 2.51 19.71
N LEU A 250 14.67 2.04 20.23
CA LEU A 250 15.50 1.01 19.62
C LEU A 250 15.11 -0.33 20.24
N ARG A 251 14.76 -1.30 19.42
CA ARG A 251 14.35 -2.64 19.85
C ARG A 251 15.26 -3.72 19.31
N LEU A 252 15.45 -4.74 20.12
CA LEU A 252 16.29 -5.90 19.86
C LEU A 252 15.38 -7.13 19.80
N TRP A 253 15.42 -7.82 18.67
CA TRP A 253 14.61 -9.02 18.43
C TRP A 253 15.55 -10.20 18.23
N ARG A 254 15.27 -11.32 18.90
CA ARG A 254 15.96 -12.58 18.59
C ARG A 254 15.53 -13.10 17.23
N THR A 255 16.43 -13.60 16.41
CA THR A 255 16.09 -14.10 15.06
C THR A 255 15.59 -15.55 15.05
N ASP A 256 15.83 -16.31 16.12
CA ASP A 256 15.36 -17.69 16.26
C ASP A 256 13.93 -17.77 16.79
N THR A 257 13.56 -16.90 17.74
CA THR A 257 12.20 -16.84 18.30
C THR A 257 11.39 -15.63 17.86
N TRP A 258 12.03 -14.63 17.24
CA TRP A 258 11.40 -13.36 16.86
C TRP A 258 10.85 -12.55 18.03
N GLN A 259 11.24 -12.89 19.26
CA GLN A 259 10.83 -12.19 20.46
C GLN A 259 11.65 -10.92 20.69
N MET A 260 10.99 -9.85 21.14
CA MET A 260 11.67 -8.65 21.64
C MET A 260 12.33 -8.96 22.99
N VAL A 261 13.64 -8.83 23.05
CA VAL A 261 14.48 -9.14 24.24
C VAL A 261 15.15 -7.91 24.83
N GLY A 262 15.00 -6.76 24.19
CA GLY A 262 15.55 -5.50 24.66
C GLY A 262 14.86 -4.31 24.02
N ARG A 263 14.65 -3.29 24.85
CA ARG A 263 14.17 -1.97 24.45
C ARG A 263 15.06 -0.92 25.06
N VAL A 264 15.43 0.07 24.27
CA VAL A 264 16.16 1.26 24.70
C VAL A 264 15.37 2.47 24.21
N ASP A 265 14.98 3.36 25.12
CA ASP A 265 14.42 4.64 24.73
C ASP A 265 15.57 5.55 24.26
N VAL A 266 15.46 6.02 23.03
CA VAL A 266 16.52 6.75 22.32
C VAL A 266 16.10 8.19 21.97
N GLY A 267 15.04 8.67 22.61
CA GLY A 267 14.44 9.99 22.43
C GLY A 267 13.54 10.09 21.19
N GLU A 268 12.68 11.11 21.16
CA GLU A 268 11.81 11.36 20.00
C GLU A 268 12.65 11.49 18.73
N THR A 269 12.27 10.71 17.72
CA THR A 269 12.88 10.74 16.39
C THR A 269 11.86 11.34 15.45
N HIS A 270 12.00 12.63 15.14
CA HIS A 270 11.02 13.35 14.33
C HIS A 270 11.31 13.29 12.82
N GLU A 271 12.25 12.44 12.37
CA GLU A 271 12.75 12.45 10.99
C GLU A 271 12.75 11.06 10.35
N PHE A 272 12.47 11.05 9.04
CA PHE A 272 12.25 9.87 8.21
C PHE A 272 13.52 9.20 7.66
N VAL A 273 14.71 9.55 8.18
CA VAL A 273 15.98 9.04 7.65
C VAL A 273 16.60 8.02 8.62
N GLY A 274 16.51 6.75 8.23
CA GLY A 274 17.13 5.61 8.91
C GLY A 274 18.65 5.66 8.88
N GLY A 275 19.29 5.06 9.88
CA GLY A 275 20.75 5.09 10.03
C GLY A 275 21.24 4.12 11.09
N LEU A 276 20.82 2.86 11.02
CA LEU A 276 21.41 1.77 11.80
C LEU A 276 22.50 1.07 10.97
N ALA A 277 23.61 0.73 11.60
CA ALA A 277 24.66 -0.08 10.98
C ALA A 277 25.30 -0.99 12.04
N ALA A 278 25.20 -2.30 11.84
CA ALA A 278 25.82 -3.28 12.75
C ALA A 278 27.29 -3.51 12.38
N ALA A 279 28.19 -3.49 13.37
CA ALA A 279 29.61 -3.70 13.15
C ALA A 279 29.91 -5.20 12.86
N PRO A 280 30.60 -5.52 11.76
CA PRO A 280 31.02 -6.89 11.48
C PRO A 280 31.93 -7.47 12.58
N GLY A 281 31.58 -8.67 13.06
CA GLY A 281 32.38 -9.43 14.03
C GLY A 281 32.45 -8.82 15.44
N ARG A 282 31.63 -7.80 15.73
CA ARG A 282 31.63 -7.08 17.01
C ARG A 282 30.18 -6.83 17.47
N PRO A 283 29.90 -6.85 18.78
CA PRO A 283 28.58 -6.56 19.32
C PRO A 283 28.29 -5.05 19.37
N VAL A 284 28.65 -4.31 18.34
CA VAL A 284 28.51 -2.84 18.30
C VAL A 284 27.51 -2.45 17.21
N LEU A 285 26.56 -1.61 17.57
CA LEU A 285 25.58 -1.01 16.67
C LEU A 285 25.82 0.49 16.61
N ALA A 286 25.97 1.05 15.42
CA ALA A 286 25.99 2.49 15.20
C ALA A 286 24.59 2.97 14.82
N ARG A 287 24.17 4.08 15.41
CA ARG A 287 22.94 4.79 15.11
C ARG A 287 23.26 6.25 14.83
N ARG A 288 22.64 6.82 13.81
CA ARG A 288 22.65 8.27 13.56
C ARG A 288 21.93 9.01 14.69
N SER A 289 22.52 10.08 15.21
CA SER A 289 21.90 10.97 16.19
C SER A 289 21.88 12.40 15.64
N ILE A 290 20.74 13.07 15.82
CA ILE A 290 20.51 14.42 15.25
C ILE A 290 20.74 15.48 16.32
N ASN A 291 20.26 15.22 17.54
CA ASN A 291 20.32 16.15 18.67
C ASN A 291 20.84 15.42 19.91
N PRO A 292 22.14 15.55 20.23
CA PRO A 292 23.18 16.27 19.48
C PRO A 292 23.59 15.58 18.16
N THR A 293 24.06 16.35 17.18
CA THR A 293 24.40 15.82 15.84
C THR A 293 25.65 14.96 15.85
N GLY A 294 25.53 13.71 15.43
CA GLY A 294 26.62 12.76 15.44
C GLY A 294 26.19 11.30 15.29
N VAL A 295 26.94 10.41 15.93
CA VAL A 295 26.69 8.97 15.93
C VAL A 295 26.65 8.44 17.36
N GLU A 296 25.63 7.67 17.67
CA GLU A 296 25.55 6.89 18.90
C GLU A 296 26.02 5.47 18.64
N LEU A 297 26.95 5.00 19.46
CA LEU A 297 27.38 3.61 19.48
C LEU A 297 26.70 2.91 20.65
N TYR A 298 26.18 1.71 20.38
CA TYR A 298 25.59 0.81 21.35
C TYR A 298 26.37 -0.50 21.39
N GLU A 299 26.89 -0.88 22.56
CA GLU A 299 27.44 -2.23 22.79
C GLU A 299 26.30 -3.14 23.25
N VAL A 300 25.97 -4.18 22.49
CA VAL A 300 24.87 -5.10 22.78
C VAL A 300 25.41 -6.42 23.30
N VAL A 301 25.34 -6.62 24.62
CA VAL A 301 25.85 -7.84 25.25
C VAL A 301 24.74 -8.88 25.35
N LEU A 302 24.67 -9.78 24.37
CA LEU A 302 23.68 -10.86 24.28
C LEU A 302 23.48 -11.63 25.59
N GLN A 303 24.57 -11.96 26.31
CA GLN A 303 24.54 -12.74 27.55
C GLN A 303 23.90 -12.01 28.74
N ARG A 304 23.71 -10.70 28.64
CA ARG A 304 23.10 -9.86 29.68
C ARG A 304 21.67 -9.49 29.37
N LEU A 305 21.18 -9.81 28.16
CA LEU A 305 19.77 -9.68 27.85
C LEU A 305 19.01 -10.60 28.79
N VAL A 306 18.03 -10.03 29.50
CA VAL A 306 17.15 -10.81 30.36
C VAL A 306 16.32 -11.70 29.43
N GLU A 307 16.38 -13.02 29.62
CA GLU A 307 15.37 -13.89 29.00
C GLU A 307 14.03 -13.46 29.60
N PRO A 308 13.08 -12.98 28.78
CA PRO A 308 11.79 -12.55 29.30
C PRO A 308 11.13 -13.69 30.08
N ASP A 309 10.56 -13.39 31.25
CA ASP A 309 9.85 -14.37 32.10
C ASP A 309 8.68 -15.05 31.36
N GLU A 310 8.15 -14.39 30.32
CA GLU A 310 7.06 -14.87 29.50
C GLU A 310 7.54 -15.30 28.10
N ARG A 311 7.04 -16.46 27.66
CA ARG A 311 7.32 -17.02 26.33
C ARG A 311 6.62 -16.18 25.24
N PRO A 312 7.21 -16.04 24.05
CA PRO A 312 6.61 -15.24 22.98
C PRO A 312 5.29 -15.86 22.52
N ARG A 313 4.25 -15.04 22.38
CA ARG A 313 2.99 -15.47 21.78
C ARG A 313 3.05 -15.30 20.27
N THR A 314 3.03 -16.44 19.58
CA THR A 314 2.99 -16.49 18.12
C THR A 314 1.56 -16.76 17.67
N TYR A 315 1.08 -16.02 16.68
CA TYR A 315 -0.24 -16.20 16.09
C TYR A 315 -0.13 -16.54 14.62
N ALA A 316 -0.95 -17.48 14.17
CA ALA A 316 -1.20 -17.74 12.77
C ALA A 316 -2.71 -17.79 12.55
N ASN A 317 -3.21 -17.04 11.57
CA ASN A 317 -4.62 -17.01 11.23
C ASN A 317 -4.81 -17.58 9.82
N ALA A 318 -5.71 -18.55 9.69
CA ALA A 318 -6.12 -19.10 8.40
C ALA A 318 -7.48 -18.51 8.00
N LYS A 319 -7.49 -17.70 6.94
CA LYS A 319 -8.72 -17.17 6.35
C LYS A 319 -9.30 -18.19 5.37
N VAL A 320 -10.45 -18.75 5.71
CA VAL A 320 -11.17 -19.72 4.86
C VAL A 320 -12.43 -19.07 4.31
N VAL A 321 -12.54 -18.95 2.99
CA VAL A 321 -13.68 -18.28 2.35
C VAL A 321 -14.71 -19.28 1.81
N LEU A 322 -15.99 -19.02 2.04
CA LEU A 322 -17.08 -19.75 1.40
C LEU A 322 -17.60 -18.94 0.22
N LEU A 323 -17.51 -19.52 -0.97
CA LEU A 323 -17.84 -18.89 -2.24
C LEU A 323 -18.87 -19.73 -2.98
N GLY A 324 -19.73 -19.10 -3.76
CA GLY A 324 -20.82 -19.79 -4.43
C GLY A 324 -21.96 -18.85 -4.71
N ASP A 325 -22.84 -19.23 -5.64
CA ASP A 325 -23.94 -18.37 -6.07
C ASP A 325 -24.99 -18.14 -4.98
N THR A 326 -25.91 -17.22 -5.23
CA THR A 326 -27.03 -16.90 -4.34
C THR A 326 -27.86 -18.16 -4.05
N GLY A 327 -28.28 -18.34 -2.79
CA GLY A 327 -29.19 -19.42 -2.41
C GLY A 327 -28.59 -20.84 -2.33
N VAL A 328 -27.29 -21.05 -2.63
CA VAL A 328 -26.69 -22.40 -2.62
C VAL A 328 -26.49 -23.00 -1.21
N GLY A 329 -26.78 -22.26 -0.13
CA GLY A 329 -26.70 -22.76 1.26
C GLY A 329 -25.41 -22.46 2.02
N LYS A 330 -24.62 -21.46 1.58
CA LYS A 330 -23.36 -21.05 2.21
C LYS A 330 -23.52 -20.66 3.69
N SER A 331 -24.49 -19.80 4.00
CA SER A 331 -24.66 -19.23 5.34
C SER A 331 -25.05 -20.29 6.37
N GLY A 332 -25.99 -21.18 6.01
CA GLY A 332 -26.35 -22.33 6.83
C GLY A 332 -25.17 -23.28 7.05
N LEU A 333 -24.34 -23.50 6.03
CA LEU A 333 -23.12 -24.31 6.16
C LEU A 333 -22.07 -23.63 7.07
N ALA A 334 -21.83 -22.33 6.91
CA ALA A 334 -20.89 -21.56 7.75
C ALA A 334 -21.28 -21.59 9.23
N MET A 335 -22.58 -21.47 9.52
CA MET A 335 -23.16 -21.53 10.87
C MET A 335 -22.84 -22.86 11.56
N VAL A 336 -23.21 -23.98 10.93
CA VAL A 336 -22.98 -25.31 11.53
C VAL A 336 -21.50 -25.69 11.59
N LEU A 337 -20.68 -25.24 10.65
CA LEU A 337 -19.23 -25.45 10.71
C LEU A 337 -18.62 -24.69 11.90
N ALA A 338 -19.12 -23.50 12.22
CA ALA A 338 -18.71 -22.72 13.39
C ALA A 338 -19.26 -23.25 14.73
N GLY A 339 -20.01 -24.36 14.72
CA GLY A 339 -20.60 -24.95 15.92
C GLY A 339 -21.91 -24.29 16.38
N GLU A 340 -22.47 -23.36 15.59
CA GLU A 340 -23.77 -22.76 15.85
C GLU A 340 -24.91 -23.73 15.44
N PRO A 341 -26.08 -23.72 16.13
CA PRO A 341 -27.22 -24.52 15.72
C PRO A 341 -27.79 -24.05 14.38
N TYR A 342 -28.19 -24.97 13.52
CA TYR A 342 -28.79 -24.62 12.23
C TYR A 342 -30.07 -23.79 12.39
N ALA A 343 -30.13 -22.67 11.67
CA ALA A 343 -31.34 -21.90 11.43
C ALA A 343 -31.55 -21.69 9.91
N PRO A 344 -32.80 -21.64 9.42
CA PRO A 344 -33.06 -21.21 8.05
C PRO A 344 -32.51 -19.81 7.81
N THR A 345 -31.76 -19.64 6.72
CA THR A 345 -31.16 -18.36 6.34
C THR A 345 -31.64 -17.96 4.96
N ASP A 346 -32.02 -16.70 4.79
CA ASP A 346 -32.15 -16.09 3.47
C ASP A 346 -30.77 -15.90 2.82
N SER A 347 -30.76 -15.47 1.56
CA SER A 347 -29.51 -15.19 0.86
C SER A 347 -28.77 -14.05 1.55
N THR A 348 -27.55 -14.30 2.02
CA THR A 348 -26.76 -13.25 2.69
C THR A 348 -26.60 -12.04 1.76
N HIS A 349 -26.83 -10.85 2.31
CA HIS A 349 -26.67 -9.54 1.68
C HIS A 349 -25.35 -8.87 2.05
N ALA A 350 -24.40 -9.62 2.63
CA ALA A 350 -23.14 -9.11 3.16
C ALA A 350 -22.13 -10.24 3.35
N ARG A 351 -20.88 -9.89 3.65
CA ARG A 351 -19.93 -10.80 4.27
C ARG A 351 -20.32 -11.09 5.72
N LYS A 352 -20.09 -12.32 6.21
CA LYS A 352 -20.09 -12.63 7.65
C LYS A 352 -18.84 -13.43 8.04
N VAL A 353 -18.14 -13.01 9.09
CA VAL A 353 -16.94 -13.70 9.61
C VAL A 353 -17.27 -14.44 10.89
N ARG A 354 -16.79 -15.68 11.03
CA ARG A 354 -16.97 -16.53 12.22
C ARG A 354 -15.68 -17.28 12.56
N THR A 355 -15.44 -17.52 13.83
CA THR A 355 -14.38 -18.44 14.26
C THR A 355 -14.85 -19.88 14.05
N PHE A 356 -14.10 -20.66 13.28
CA PHE A 356 -14.37 -22.08 13.03
C PHE A 356 -13.60 -22.99 13.96
N ASP A 357 -12.33 -22.67 14.20
CA ASP A 357 -11.47 -23.43 15.09
C ASP A 357 -10.41 -22.51 15.70
N ALA A 358 -9.99 -22.83 16.91
CA ALA A 358 -8.92 -22.15 17.62
C ALA A 358 -8.18 -23.15 18.50
N CYS A 359 -6.86 -23.25 18.36
CA CYS A 359 -6.05 -24.15 19.18
C CYS A 359 -4.66 -23.57 19.49
N GLU A 360 -4.02 -24.12 20.51
CA GLU A 360 -2.62 -23.84 20.85
C GLU A 360 -1.76 -25.04 20.49
N VAL A 361 -0.64 -24.78 19.82
CA VAL A 361 0.31 -25.81 19.39
C VAL A 361 1.69 -25.46 19.92
N GLU A 362 2.30 -26.40 20.65
CA GLU A 362 3.72 -26.28 21.04
C GLU A 362 4.61 -26.47 19.80
N ARG A 363 5.54 -25.55 19.60
CA ARG A 363 6.50 -25.57 18.51
C ARG A 363 7.78 -26.33 18.92
N PRO A 364 8.58 -26.82 17.95
CA PRO A 364 9.84 -27.49 18.23
C PRO A 364 10.85 -26.63 19.02
N ASP A 365 10.71 -25.31 18.95
CA ASP A 365 11.49 -24.32 19.69
C ASP A 365 10.97 -24.08 21.13
N GLY A 366 9.90 -24.77 21.55
CA GLY A 366 9.27 -24.66 22.87
C GLY A 366 8.32 -23.47 23.04
N SER A 367 8.13 -22.66 22.00
CA SER A 367 7.12 -21.58 21.98
C SER A 367 5.71 -22.13 21.73
N VAL A 368 4.70 -21.37 22.12
CA VAL A 368 3.28 -21.72 21.87
C VAL A 368 2.78 -20.87 20.70
N GLU A 369 2.26 -21.54 19.68
CA GLU A 369 1.60 -20.92 18.53
C GLU A 369 0.10 -21.07 18.68
N ARG A 370 -0.62 -19.95 18.79
CA ARG A 370 -2.08 -19.91 18.71
C ARG A 370 -2.49 -19.87 17.25
N ARG A 371 -3.30 -20.85 16.85
CA ARG A 371 -3.81 -21.03 15.49
C ARG A 371 -5.30 -20.80 15.49
N GLU A 372 -5.77 -19.92 14.63
CA GLU A 372 -7.20 -19.66 14.46
C GLU A 372 -7.60 -19.80 13.00
N ILE A 373 -8.74 -20.44 12.76
CA ILE A 373 -9.36 -20.54 11.45
C ILE A 373 -10.62 -19.68 11.46
N LEU A 374 -10.66 -18.70 10.55
CA LEU A 374 -11.80 -17.81 10.38
C LEU A 374 -12.57 -18.19 9.10
N LEU A 375 -13.87 -18.45 9.23
CA LEU A 375 -14.77 -18.67 8.09
C LEU A 375 -15.38 -17.35 7.63
N TRP A 376 -15.17 -17.04 6.37
CA TRP A 376 -15.67 -15.85 5.69
C TRP A 376 -16.81 -16.29 4.75
N ASP A 377 -18.06 -16.12 5.19
CA ASP A 377 -19.26 -16.33 4.37
C ASP A 377 -19.47 -15.13 3.45
N MET A 378 -19.17 -15.29 2.16
CA MET A 378 -19.28 -14.22 1.16
C MET A 378 -20.66 -14.26 0.50
N ALA A 379 -21.32 -13.12 0.29
CA ALA A 379 -22.55 -13.11 -0.50
C ALA A 379 -22.31 -13.53 -1.98
N GLY A 380 -23.21 -14.36 -2.50
CA GLY A 380 -23.08 -14.98 -3.83
C GLY A 380 -23.65 -14.17 -4.99
N GLN A 381 -24.29 -13.05 -4.69
CA GLN A 381 -25.05 -12.24 -5.63
C GLN A 381 -24.11 -11.48 -6.58
N PRO A 382 -24.40 -11.39 -7.90
CA PRO A 382 -23.52 -10.72 -8.85
C PRO A 382 -23.13 -9.28 -8.49
N ALA A 383 -24.06 -8.51 -7.90
CA ALA A 383 -23.82 -7.12 -7.48
C ALA A 383 -22.69 -7.00 -6.42
N TYR A 384 -22.51 -8.03 -5.59
CA TYR A 384 -21.51 -8.04 -4.52
C TYR A 384 -20.13 -8.47 -4.99
N ARG A 385 -20.05 -9.08 -6.19
CA ARG A 385 -18.79 -9.59 -6.74
C ARG A 385 -17.74 -8.49 -6.94
N LEU A 386 -18.17 -7.24 -7.19
CA LEU A 386 -17.27 -6.07 -7.32
C LEU A 386 -16.60 -5.71 -5.98
N VAL A 387 -17.36 -5.76 -4.89
CA VAL A 387 -16.92 -5.36 -3.55
C VAL A 387 -16.14 -6.49 -2.87
N HIS A 388 -16.59 -7.74 -3.00
CA HIS A 388 -15.94 -8.89 -2.37
C HIS A 388 -14.52 -9.15 -2.86
N GLN A 389 -14.20 -8.79 -4.11
CA GLN A 389 -12.85 -9.00 -4.65
C GLN A 389 -11.76 -8.22 -3.90
N LEU A 390 -12.13 -7.13 -3.21
CA LEU A 390 -11.22 -6.37 -2.38
C LEU A 390 -10.72 -7.18 -1.18
N HIS A 391 -11.50 -8.16 -0.74
CA HIS A 391 -11.30 -8.88 0.51
C HIS A 391 -10.77 -10.30 0.33
N LEU A 392 -10.29 -10.65 -0.86
CA LEU A 392 -9.78 -12.01 -1.16
C LEU A 392 -8.26 -12.12 -1.01
N ALA A 393 -7.63 -11.16 -0.31
CA ALA A 393 -6.22 -11.23 0.06
C ALA A 393 -6.01 -12.21 1.24
N GLU A 394 -4.82 -12.84 1.26
CA GLU A 394 -4.35 -13.74 2.32
C GLU A 394 -5.32 -14.90 2.67
N VAL A 395 -6.05 -15.40 1.66
CA VAL A 395 -6.89 -16.59 1.82
C VAL A 395 -5.99 -17.82 1.98
N ALA A 396 -6.30 -18.67 2.96
CA ALA A 396 -5.59 -19.93 3.22
C ALA A 396 -6.22 -21.11 2.48
N ALA A 397 -7.54 -21.12 2.35
CA ALA A 397 -8.30 -22.12 1.59
C ALA A 397 -9.69 -21.57 1.22
N ALA A 398 -10.36 -22.18 0.24
CA ALA A 398 -11.72 -21.80 -0.12
C ALA A 398 -12.64 -23.01 -0.32
N LEU A 399 -13.91 -22.85 0.08
CA LEU A 399 -14.99 -23.78 -0.23
C LEU A 399 -15.79 -23.20 -1.38
N ILE A 400 -15.85 -23.92 -2.50
CA ILE A 400 -16.72 -23.61 -3.63
C ILE A 400 -18.02 -24.37 -3.43
N VAL A 401 -19.02 -23.67 -2.88
CA VAL A 401 -20.34 -24.20 -2.56
C VAL A 401 -21.27 -24.03 -3.75
N PHE A 402 -21.94 -25.10 -4.16
CA PHE A 402 -22.89 -25.08 -5.27
C PHE A 402 -24.11 -25.95 -4.97
N ASP A 403 -25.18 -25.68 -5.72
CA ASP A 403 -26.38 -26.53 -5.71
C ASP A 403 -26.27 -27.58 -6.82
N SER A 404 -25.96 -28.82 -6.41
CA SER A 404 -25.90 -30.00 -7.29
C SER A 404 -27.23 -30.37 -7.96
N ARG A 405 -28.34 -29.73 -7.59
CA ARG A 405 -29.69 -30.00 -8.11
C ARG A 405 -30.26 -28.83 -8.91
N SER A 406 -29.46 -27.79 -9.19
CA SER A 406 -29.87 -26.68 -10.05
C SER A 406 -30.33 -27.16 -11.44
N GLU A 407 -31.49 -26.66 -11.90
CA GLU A 407 -32.11 -27.03 -13.18
C GLU A 407 -31.47 -26.33 -14.39
N ILE A 408 -30.60 -25.33 -14.18
CA ILE A 408 -29.95 -24.56 -15.26
C ILE A 408 -28.57 -25.17 -15.57
N ASP A 409 -27.52 -24.68 -14.92
CA ASP A 409 -26.17 -25.26 -14.96
C ASP A 409 -25.57 -25.22 -13.55
N PRO A 410 -25.47 -26.37 -12.87
CA PRO A 410 -24.91 -26.48 -11.52
C PRO A 410 -23.47 -25.98 -11.37
N PHE A 411 -22.69 -25.88 -12.47
CA PHE A 411 -21.26 -25.58 -12.41
C PHE A 411 -20.87 -24.19 -12.93
N ALA A 412 -21.79 -23.40 -13.47
CA ALA A 412 -21.48 -22.06 -13.98
C ALA A 412 -20.74 -21.20 -12.93
N GLY A 413 -21.35 -21.05 -11.74
CA GLY A 413 -20.73 -20.35 -10.62
C GLY A 413 -19.43 -20.98 -10.12
N VAL A 414 -19.29 -22.32 -10.21
CA VAL A 414 -18.06 -23.02 -9.81
C VAL A 414 -16.87 -22.53 -10.64
N HIS A 415 -17.03 -22.46 -11.97
CA HIS A 415 -15.97 -21.95 -12.86
C HIS A 415 -15.60 -20.50 -12.56
N TYR A 416 -16.59 -19.66 -12.29
CA TYR A 416 -16.36 -18.26 -11.92
C TYR A 416 -15.55 -18.12 -10.63
N TRP A 417 -15.98 -18.77 -9.54
CA TRP A 417 -15.34 -18.60 -8.23
C TRP A 417 -13.94 -19.21 -8.19
N VAL A 418 -13.71 -20.32 -8.90
CA VAL A 418 -12.36 -20.89 -9.08
C VAL A 418 -11.44 -19.90 -9.80
N ARG A 419 -11.90 -19.28 -10.89
CA ARG A 419 -11.13 -18.26 -11.61
C ARG A 419 -10.88 -17.01 -10.76
N ALA A 420 -11.88 -16.54 -10.03
CA ALA A 420 -11.77 -15.38 -9.14
C ALA A 420 -10.75 -15.62 -8.00
N MET A 421 -10.72 -16.83 -7.42
CA MET A 421 -9.71 -17.23 -6.44
C MET A 421 -8.31 -17.25 -7.03
N ARG A 422 -8.13 -17.92 -8.17
CA ARG A 422 -6.82 -18.05 -8.84
C ARG A 422 -6.21 -16.71 -9.26
N LEU A 423 -7.05 -15.69 -9.47
CA LEU A 423 -6.63 -14.31 -9.71
C LEU A 423 -5.90 -13.68 -8.51
N ARG A 424 -6.18 -14.18 -7.30
CA ARG A 424 -5.75 -13.59 -6.03
C ARG A 424 -4.73 -14.45 -5.30
N ALA A 425 -4.96 -15.76 -5.28
CA ALA A 425 -4.08 -16.70 -4.62
C ALA A 425 -4.24 -18.11 -5.24
N ASP A 426 -3.12 -18.83 -5.34
CA ASP A 426 -3.13 -20.25 -5.65
C ASP A 426 -3.29 -21.04 -4.35
N VAL A 427 -4.54 -21.23 -3.95
CA VAL A 427 -4.91 -21.84 -2.65
C VAL A 427 -5.72 -23.10 -2.88
N PRO A 428 -5.72 -24.04 -1.92
CA PRO A 428 -6.55 -25.23 -2.03
C PRO A 428 -8.04 -24.87 -2.08
N LEU A 429 -8.73 -25.44 -3.07
CA LEU A 429 -10.16 -25.23 -3.30
C LEU A 429 -10.92 -26.54 -3.08
N ILE A 430 -11.93 -26.54 -2.20
CA ILE A 430 -12.77 -27.71 -1.90
C ILE A 430 -14.14 -27.51 -2.53
N LEU A 431 -14.62 -28.48 -3.30
CA LEU A 431 -15.95 -28.43 -3.91
C LEU A 431 -17.01 -28.97 -2.93
N VAL A 432 -18.08 -28.22 -2.67
CA VAL A 432 -19.13 -28.63 -1.73
C VAL A 432 -20.50 -28.52 -2.37
N ALA A 433 -21.18 -29.64 -2.56
CA ALA A 433 -22.59 -29.67 -2.90
C ALA A 433 -23.42 -29.51 -1.61
N ALA A 434 -24.03 -28.35 -1.41
CA ALA A 434 -24.83 -28.06 -0.22
C ALA A 434 -26.34 -28.26 -0.46
N ARG A 435 -27.13 -28.21 0.62
CA ARG A 435 -28.61 -28.39 0.62
C ARG A 435 -29.07 -29.72 0.03
N THR A 436 -28.31 -30.79 0.26
CA THR A 436 -28.61 -32.10 -0.34
C THR A 436 -29.86 -32.80 0.21
N ASP A 437 -30.48 -32.24 1.24
CA ASP A 437 -31.76 -32.64 1.84
C ASP A 437 -32.99 -32.12 1.07
N ILE A 438 -32.82 -31.18 0.13
CA ILE A 438 -33.92 -30.57 -0.62
C ILE A 438 -34.05 -31.25 -2.00
N GLY A 439 -35.30 -31.52 -2.41
CA GLY A 439 -35.65 -32.37 -3.56
C GLY A 439 -35.06 -31.92 -4.91
N GLY A 440 -34.91 -32.86 -5.84
CA GLY A 440 -34.32 -32.68 -7.17
C GLY A 440 -33.36 -33.84 -7.53
N ARG A 441 -33.08 -34.05 -8.82
CA ARG A 441 -32.09 -35.06 -9.25
C ARG A 441 -30.68 -34.44 -9.20
N PRO A 442 -29.75 -34.98 -8.39
CA PRO A 442 -28.39 -34.46 -8.35
C PRO A 442 -27.64 -34.77 -9.65
N VAL A 443 -26.61 -33.95 -9.94
CA VAL A 443 -25.63 -34.27 -10.98
C VAL A 443 -24.94 -35.60 -10.69
N GLY A 444 -24.71 -36.42 -11.73
CA GLY A 444 -24.01 -37.69 -11.61
C GLY A 444 -22.53 -37.54 -11.22
N ARG A 445 -22.03 -38.47 -10.40
CA ARG A 445 -20.66 -38.49 -9.84
C ARG A 445 -19.56 -38.29 -10.89
N VAL A 446 -19.67 -38.95 -12.05
CA VAL A 446 -18.70 -38.86 -13.15
C VAL A 446 -18.51 -37.41 -13.64
N ARG A 447 -19.60 -36.63 -13.73
CA ARG A 447 -19.51 -35.22 -14.15
C ARG A 447 -18.89 -34.35 -13.05
N VAL A 448 -19.19 -34.63 -11.79
CA VAL A 448 -18.59 -33.94 -10.63
C VAL A 448 -17.08 -34.21 -10.56
N ASP A 449 -16.67 -35.48 -10.67
CA ASP A 449 -15.27 -35.88 -10.65
C ASP A 449 -14.50 -35.23 -11.84
N GLY A 450 -15.09 -35.20 -13.03
CA GLY A 450 -14.51 -34.51 -14.18
C GLY A 450 -14.29 -33.01 -13.97
N ILE A 451 -15.23 -32.31 -13.30
CA ILE A 451 -15.07 -30.89 -12.95
C ILE A 451 -14.01 -30.71 -11.85
N ARG A 452 -14.05 -31.54 -10.80
CA ARG A 452 -13.07 -31.51 -9.70
C ARG A 452 -11.66 -31.67 -10.24
N ASP A 453 -11.43 -32.70 -11.06
CA ASP A 453 -10.10 -33.04 -11.57
C ASP A 453 -9.66 -32.02 -12.64
N GLY A 454 -10.57 -31.62 -13.53
CA GLY A 454 -10.29 -30.61 -14.57
C GLY A 454 -10.00 -29.21 -14.03
N LEU A 455 -10.53 -28.88 -12.84
CA LEU A 455 -10.25 -27.64 -12.14
C LEU A 455 -9.23 -27.81 -11.00
N GLY A 456 -8.63 -28.99 -10.79
CA GLY A 456 -7.62 -29.21 -9.75
C GLY A 456 -8.11 -28.91 -8.32
N LEU A 457 -9.35 -29.29 -7.99
CA LEU A 457 -9.93 -29.06 -6.66
C LEU A 457 -9.51 -30.17 -5.69
N ALA A 458 -9.19 -29.79 -4.44
CA ALA A 458 -8.61 -30.66 -3.41
C ALA A 458 -9.57 -31.75 -2.89
N GLY A 459 -10.88 -31.56 -3.02
CA GLY A 459 -11.88 -32.51 -2.53
C GLY A 459 -13.30 -32.22 -2.99
N TYR A 460 -14.19 -33.17 -2.76
CA TYR A 460 -15.63 -33.05 -3.02
C TYR A 460 -16.47 -33.62 -1.87
N PHE A 461 -17.45 -32.85 -1.38
CA PHE A 461 -18.34 -33.24 -0.30
C PHE A 461 -19.81 -32.92 -0.61
N GLU A 462 -20.72 -33.72 -0.05
CA GLU A 462 -22.18 -33.54 -0.15
C GLU A 462 -22.78 -33.26 1.22
N THR A 463 -23.13 -32.01 1.48
CA THR A 463 -23.54 -31.56 2.81
C THR A 463 -25.05 -31.31 2.93
N SER A 464 -25.54 -31.47 4.15
CA SER A 464 -26.80 -30.88 4.60
C SER A 464 -26.55 -30.25 5.96
N ALA A 465 -26.62 -28.92 6.03
CA ALA A 465 -26.46 -28.20 7.29
C ALA A 465 -27.61 -28.52 8.26
N ARG A 466 -28.81 -28.79 7.75
CA ARG A 466 -29.99 -29.14 8.54
C ARG A 466 -29.88 -30.53 9.17
N GLU A 467 -29.41 -31.52 8.40
CA GLU A 467 -29.33 -32.92 8.85
C GLU A 467 -27.95 -33.27 9.46
N GLY A 468 -26.97 -32.37 9.36
CA GLY A 468 -25.60 -32.63 9.77
C GLY A 468 -24.81 -33.56 8.84
N LYS A 469 -25.32 -33.84 7.63
CA LYS A 469 -24.65 -34.73 6.65
C LYS A 469 -23.30 -34.15 6.23
N GLN A 470 -22.24 -34.94 6.38
CA GLN A 470 -20.85 -34.65 6.00
C GLN A 470 -20.22 -33.38 6.59
N ILE A 471 -20.81 -32.78 7.65
CA ILE A 471 -20.27 -31.55 8.24
C ILE A 471 -18.93 -31.82 8.93
N ALA A 472 -18.78 -32.96 9.62
CA ALA A 472 -17.55 -33.34 10.29
C ALA A 472 -16.41 -33.63 9.29
N GLU A 473 -16.73 -34.25 8.16
CA GLU A 473 -15.80 -34.60 7.09
C GLU A 473 -15.30 -33.36 6.36
N VAL A 474 -16.19 -32.40 6.07
CA VAL A 474 -15.79 -31.09 5.54
C VAL A 474 -14.91 -30.34 6.55
N ALA A 475 -15.29 -30.37 7.84
CA ALA A 475 -14.51 -29.73 8.89
C ALA A 475 -13.09 -30.33 9.03
N ALA A 476 -12.95 -31.64 8.89
CA ALA A 476 -11.65 -32.32 8.86
C ALA A 476 -10.83 -31.92 7.63
N ALA A 477 -11.46 -31.90 6.44
CA ALA A 477 -10.80 -31.51 5.20
C ALA A 477 -10.28 -30.07 5.22
N ILE A 478 -11.03 -29.13 5.81
CA ILE A 478 -10.56 -27.74 6.00
C ILE A 478 -9.27 -27.72 6.82
N ARG A 479 -9.21 -28.45 7.95
CA ARG A 479 -8.02 -28.48 8.81
C ARG A 479 -6.82 -29.11 8.13
N GLU A 480 -7.04 -30.16 7.34
CA GLU A 480 -5.98 -30.89 6.64
C GLU A 480 -5.37 -30.09 5.48
N VAL A 481 -6.19 -29.30 4.78
CA VAL A 481 -5.74 -28.57 3.59
C VAL A 481 -4.95 -27.30 3.90
N ILE A 482 -5.07 -26.77 5.12
CA ILE A 482 -4.37 -25.56 5.54
C ILE A 482 -2.90 -25.89 5.81
N ASP A 483 -2.03 -25.37 4.95
CA ASP A 483 -0.59 -25.38 5.19
C ASP A 483 -0.19 -24.25 6.16
N TRP A 484 -0.21 -24.57 7.46
CA TRP A 484 0.23 -23.64 8.50
C TRP A 484 1.69 -23.18 8.35
N SER A 485 2.54 -23.92 7.62
CA SER A 485 3.95 -23.55 7.48
C SER A 485 4.12 -22.30 6.61
N SER A 486 3.29 -22.14 5.57
CA SER A 486 3.32 -21.01 4.62
C SER A 486 2.51 -19.78 5.06
N LEU A 487 1.60 -19.92 6.04
CA LEU A 487 0.81 -18.78 6.51
C LEU A 487 1.67 -17.72 7.22
N PRO A 488 1.34 -16.42 7.04
CA PRO A 488 1.97 -15.35 7.80
C PRO A 488 1.79 -15.55 9.30
N ARG A 489 2.88 -15.35 10.04
CA ARG A 489 2.87 -15.39 11.51
C ARG A 489 3.02 -14.00 12.07
N SER A 490 2.51 -13.77 13.26
CA SER A 490 2.84 -12.60 14.05
C SER A 490 3.33 -12.94 15.43
N VAL A 491 4.40 -12.28 15.86
CA VAL A 491 4.89 -12.33 17.24
C VAL A 491 4.49 -11.03 17.92
N SER A 492 3.80 -11.14 19.05
CA SER A 492 3.18 -10.03 19.78
C SER A 492 3.49 -10.09 21.27
N SER A 493 3.34 -8.96 21.96
CA SER A 493 3.33 -8.90 23.43
C SER A 493 1.95 -9.22 24.01
N ASP A 494 1.91 -9.55 25.29
CA ASP A 494 0.67 -9.82 26.05
C ASP A 494 -0.24 -8.59 26.13
N LEU A 495 0.35 -7.38 26.25
CA LEU A 495 -0.42 -6.14 26.19
C LEU A 495 -1.14 -5.99 24.84
N PHE A 496 -0.44 -6.22 23.74
CA PHE A 496 -1.02 -6.11 22.40
C PHE A 496 -2.14 -7.15 22.18
N GLU A 497 -1.96 -8.38 22.66
CA GLU A 497 -3.02 -9.39 22.61
C GLU A 497 -4.24 -8.99 23.46
N SER A 498 -4.01 -8.48 24.67
CA SER A 498 -5.08 -8.02 25.56
C SER A 498 -5.92 -6.93 24.90
N ILE A 499 -5.26 -5.95 24.25
CA ILE A 499 -5.93 -4.89 23.48
C ILE A 499 -6.70 -5.48 22.30
N LYS A 500 -6.08 -6.34 21.48
CA LYS A 500 -6.76 -6.94 20.32
C LYS A 500 -8.00 -7.71 20.73
N SER A 501 -7.87 -8.55 21.75
CA SER A 501 -8.97 -9.34 22.30
C SER A 501 -10.08 -8.45 22.84
N PHE A 502 -9.73 -7.31 23.45
CA PHE A 502 -10.72 -6.32 23.89
C PHE A 502 -11.48 -5.70 22.71
N VAL A 503 -10.79 -5.21 21.69
CA VAL A 503 -11.42 -4.57 20.52
C VAL A 503 -12.35 -5.55 19.80
N LEU A 504 -11.92 -6.80 19.62
CA LEU A 504 -12.74 -7.84 18.99
C LEU A 504 -13.98 -8.22 19.84
N ARG A 505 -13.89 -8.14 21.18
CA ARG A 505 -15.07 -8.32 22.05
C ARG A 505 -16.06 -7.16 21.94
N GLU A 506 -15.58 -5.92 21.88
CA GLU A 506 -16.46 -4.75 21.72
C GLU A 506 -17.28 -4.82 20.42
N ALA A 507 -16.70 -5.37 19.34
CA ALA A 507 -17.34 -5.56 18.04
C ALA A 507 -18.63 -6.42 18.08
N VAL A 508 -18.80 -7.24 19.12
CA VAL A 508 -20.02 -8.05 19.32
C VAL A 508 -21.21 -7.18 19.71
N SER A 509 -20.97 -6.07 20.42
CA SER A 509 -22.02 -5.22 21.01
C SER A 509 -22.16 -3.86 20.34
N ARG A 510 -21.15 -3.43 19.58
CA ARG A 510 -21.08 -2.13 18.92
C ARG A 510 -20.61 -2.28 17.49
N GLN A 511 -21.15 -1.45 16.61
CA GLN A 511 -20.84 -1.43 15.18
C GLN A 511 -19.68 -0.46 14.90
N MET A 512 -19.68 0.67 15.59
CA MET A 512 -18.68 1.74 15.44
C MET A 512 -18.39 2.37 16.81
N ALA A 513 -17.15 2.84 17.01
CA ALA A 513 -16.75 3.60 18.20
C ALA A 513 -15.56 4.50 17.85
N THR A 514 -15.29 5.55 18.65
CA THR A 514 -14.04 6.30 18.49
C THR A 514 -12.87 5.55 19.15
N THR A 515 -11.65 5.74 18.65
CA THR A 515 -10.44 5.17 19.28
C THR A 515 -10.32 5.65 20.74
N ALA A 516 -10.67 6.91 21.00
CA ALA A 516 -10.71 7.48 22.35
C ALA A 516 -11.72 6.79 23.29
N ASP A 517 -12.91 6.42 22.81
CA ASP A 517 -13.90 5.69 23.61
C ASP A 517 -13.44 4.27 23.94
N LEU A 518 -12.92 3.56 22.94
CA LEU A 518 -12.37 2.22 23.10
C LEU A 518 -11.18 2.24 24.08
N PHE A 519 -10.29 3.22 23.94
CA PHE A 519 -9.15 3.39 24.85
C PHE A 519 -9.61 3.62 26.29
N ARG A 520 -10.56 4.54 26.52
CA ARG A 520 -11.10 4.81 27.87
C ARG A 520 -11.74 3.57 28.50
N ALA A 521 -12.42 2.75 27.70
CA ALA A 521 -13.02 1.50 28.18
C ALA A 521 -11.98 0.41 28.48
N PHE A 522 -10.84 0.41 27.77
CA PHE A 522 -9.74 -0.53 28.01
C PHE A 522 -8.82 -0.13 29.17
N GLN A 523 -8.56 1.16 29.35
CA GLN A 523 -7.58 1.71 30.30
C GLN A 523 -7.60 1.05 31.70
N PRO A 524 -8.76 0.76 32.32
CA PRO A 524 -8.79 0.10 33.63
C PRO A 524 -8.16 -1.31 33.66
N GLN A 525 -8.09 -2.02 32.53
CA GLN A 525 -7.53 -3.37 32.42
C GLN A 525 -6.00 -3.38 32.37
N ALA A 526 -5.35 -2.22 32.18
CA ALA A 526 -3.91 -2.08 32.05
C ALA A 526 -3.37 -0.88 32.87
N ALA A 527 -3.90 -0.69 34.08
CA ALA A 527 -3.59 0.46 34.93
C ALA A 527 -2.12 0.56 35.37
N GLU A 528 -1.35 -0.52 35.25
CA GLU A 528 0.07 -0.57 35.59
C GLU A 528 0.96 0.05 34.50
N VAL A 529 0.44 0.20 33.27
CA VAL A 529 1.14 0.81 32.13
C VAL A 529 0.90 2.33 32.13
N GLY A 530 1.95 3.12 31.89
CA GLY A 530 1.81 4.57 31.79
C GLY A 530 0.83 4.99 30.69
N GLU A 531 -0.02 5.99 30.95
CA GLU A 531 -1.13 6.34 30.04
C GLU A 531 -0.68 6.63 28.60
N GLN A 532 0.42 7.37 28.42
CA GLN A 532 0.94 7.69 27.10
C GLN A 532 1.40 6.44 26.33
N GLU A 533 2.14 5.54 26.99
CA GLU A 533 2.59 4.28 26.40
C GLU A 533 1.40 3.36 26.08
N LEU A 534 0.44 3.28 26.99
CA LEU A 534 -0.77 2.50 26.79
C LEU A 534 -1.57 3.02 25.60
N ARG A 535 -1.72 4.35 25.47
CA ARG A 535 -2.44 4.97 24.36
C ARG A 535 -1.75 4.72 23.02
N ALA A 536 -0.43 4.86 22.97
CA ALA A 536 0.34 4.59 21.76
C ALA A 536 0.24 3.10 21.35
N SER A 537 0.32 2.19 22.32
CA SER A 537 0.12 0.75 22.11
C SER A 537 -1.30 0.42 21.64
N PHE A 538 -2.30 1.15 22.16
CA PHE A 538 -3.70 0.96 21.80
C PHE A 538 -4.00 1.37 20.36
N ASP A 539 -3.64 2.59 19.95
CA ASP A 539 -3.81 3.05 18.55
C ASP A 539 -3.08 2.11 17.57
N THR A 540 -1.89 1.66 17.96
CA THR A 540 -1.12 0.70 17.19
C THR A 540 -1.86 -0.62 17.01
N CYS A 541 -2.44 -1.17 18.08
CA CYS A 541 -3.21 -2.41 17.97
C CYS A 541 -4.42 -2.25 17.04
N VAL A 542 -5.10 -1.10 17.09
CA VAL A 542 -6.20 -0.80 16.17
C VAL A 542 -5.70 -0.77 14.71
N ARG A 543 -4.55 -0.14 14.44
CA ARG A 543 -3.89 -0.17 13.10
C ARG A 543 -3.55 -1.59 12.66
N VAL A 544 -3.01 -2.40 13.56
CA VAL A 544 -2.65 -3.80 13.27
C VAL A 544 -3.90 -4.64 12.96
N LEU A 545 -5.00 -4.42 13.67
CA LEU A 545 -6.28 -5.07 13.38
C LEU A 545 -6.86 -4.63 12.03
N GLU A 546 -6.71 -3.35 11.68
CA GLU A 546 -7.11 -2.81 10.38
C GLU A 546 -6.31 -3.43 9.23
N LEU A 547 -4.99 -3.58 9.38
CA LEU A 547 -4.13 -4.26 8.39
C LEU A 547 -4.54 -5.72 8.11
N ARG A 548 -5.35 -6.32 8.99
CA ARG A 548 -5.88 -7.69 8.87
C ARG A 548 -7.37 -7.72 8.48
N ASP A 549 -7.94 -6.58 8.07
CA ASP A 549 -9.35 -6.41 7.73
C ASP A 549 -10.33 -6.81 8.86
N LEU A 550 -9.89 -6.79 10.12
CA LEU A 550 -10.73 -7.15 11.28
C LEU A 550 -11.53 -5.96 11.82
N VAL A 551 -10.99 -4.75 11.64
CA VAL A 551 -11.68 -3.48 11.88
C VAL A 551 -11.35 -2.54 10.72
N ARG A 552 -12.05 -1.41 10.60
CA ARG A 552 -11.71 -0.39 9.61
C ARG A 552 -11.73 0.98 10.24
N ARG A 553 -10.65 1.75 10.13
CA ARG A 553 -10.64 3.15 10.56
C ARG A 553 -11.27 3.99 9.46
N LEU A 554 -12.08 4.96 9.86
CA LEU A 554 -12.53 5.99 8.95
C LEU A 554 -11.41 7.02 8.76
N SER A 555 -11.35 7.64 7.58
CA SER A 555 -10.38 8.71 7.28
C SER A 555 -10.63 10.01 8.07
N PHE A 556 -11.73 10.04 8.85
CA PHE A 556 -12.22 11.18 9.62
C PHE A 556 -12.81 10.76 10.97
N GLY A 557 -12.77 11.70 11.93
CA GLY A 557 -13.49 11.63 13.20
C GLY A 557 -12.96 10.63 14.22
N ASP A 558 -11.79 10.04 13.99
CA ASP A 558 -11.18 9.00 14.84
C ASP A 558 -12.10 7.78 15.07
N PHE A 559 -13.01 7.52 14.13
CA PHE A 559 -13.93 6.40 14.20
C PHE A 559 -13.28 5.10 13.71
N VAL A 560 -13.58 4.04 14.44
CA VAL A 560 -13.26 2.66 14.11
C VAL A 560 -14.58 1.92 13.89
N LEU A 561 -14.79 1.47 12.66
CA LEU A 561 -15.82 0.52 12.32
C LEU A 561 -15.36 -0.87 12.79
N LEU A 562 -16.01 -1.38 13.82
CA LEU A 562 -15.72 -2.67 14.45
C LEU A 562 -16.29 -3.84 13.64
N ARG A 563 -17.25 -3.56 12.77
CA ARG A 563 -17.86 -4.52 11.83
C ARG A 563 -17.66 -4.05 10.39
N PRO A 564 -16.45 -4.27 9.81
CA PRO A 564 -16.13 -3.80 8.46
C PRO A 564 -17.06 -4.37 7.38
N GLU A 565 -17.79 -5.46 7.66
CA GLU A 565 -18.80 -6.02 6.75
C GLU A 565 -19.94 -5.05 6.44
N LEU A 566 -20.19 -4.06 7.30
CA LEU A 566 -21.21 -3.03 7.04
C LEU A 566 -20.84 -2.14 5.84
N LEU A 567 -19.56 -1.88 5.61
CA LEU A 567 -19.12 -1.17 4.39
C LEU A 567 -19.54 -1.96 3.15
N ASP A 568 -19.38 -3.29 3.18
CA ASP A 568 -19.73 -4.16 2.06
C ASP A 568 -21.23 -4.14 1.77
N SER A 569 -22.05 -4.24 2.81
CA SER A 569 -23.52 -4.22 2.70
C SER A 569 -24.01 -2.94 2.04
N TYR A 570 -23.53 -1.80 2.54
CA TYR A 570 -23.94 -0.49 2.05
C TYR A 570 -23.43 -0.23 0.63
N ALA A 571 -22.16 -0.57 0.34
CA ALA A 571 -21.59 -0.46 -1.00
C ALA A 571 -22.41 -1.25 -2.03
N ALA A 572 -22.77 -2.49 -1.71
CA ALA A 572 -23.57 -3.30 -2.61
C ALA A 572 -25.00 -2.80 -2.79
N ALA A 573 -25.62 -2.26 -1.73
CA ALA A 573 -26.93 -1.64 -1.82
C ALA A 573 -26.93 -0.42 -2.75
N LEU A 574 -25.87 0.39 -2.74
CA LEU A 574 -25.68 1.49 -3.70
C LEU A 574 -25.54 0.97 -5.15
N VAL A 575 -24.74 -0.08 -5.37
CA VAL A 575 -24.59 -0.71 -6.69
C VAL A 575 -25.93 -1.21 -7.23
N ILE A 576 -26.73 -1.86 -6.38
CA ILE A 576 -28.07 -2.36 -6.74
C ILE A 576 -29.01 -1.20 -7.05
N ALA A 577 -29.03 -0.16 -6.21
CA ALA A 577 -29.87 1.01 -6.41
C ALA A 577 -29.55 1.72 -7.73
N ALA A 578 -28.26 1.84 -8.06
CA ALA A 578 -27.82 2.43 -9.32
C ALA A 578 -28.24 1.59 -10.54
N ARG A 579 -28.15 0.27 -10.46
CA ARG A 579 -28.59 -0.64 -11.53
C ARG A 579 -30.11 -0.58 -11.76
N ASP A 580 -30.88 -0.49 -10.68
CA ASP A 580 -32.35 -0.56 -10.71
C ASP A 580 -32.99 0.81 -11.02
N GLN A 581 -32.19 1.82 -11.31
CA GLN A 581 -32.64 3.15 -11.72
C GLN A 581 -33.41 3.07 -13.07
N PRO A 582 -34.57 3.73 -13.20
CA PRO A 582 -35.47 3.53 -14.35
C PRO A 582 -34.93 3.97 -15.72
N ASP A 583 -34.01 4.94 -15.75
CA ASP A 583 -33.40 5.45 -16.99
C ASP A 583 -32.26 4.56 -17.51
N GLY A 584 -31.82 3.59 -16.71
CA GLY A 584 -30.76 2.65 -17.05
C GLY A 584 -29.36 3.26 -17.10
N LEU A 585 -29.18 4.48 -16.57
CA LEU A 585 -27.91 5.20 -16.59
C LEU A 585 -26.90 4.69 -15.54
N GLY A 586 -27.32 3.76 -14.69
CA GLY A 586 -26.41 3.09 -13.75
C GLY A 586 -25.88 4.06 -12.69
N ASN A 587 -26.68 5.04 -12.25
CA ASN A 587 -26.25 6.07 -11.32
C ASN A 587 -27.14 6.19 -10.07
N ILE A 588 -26.63 6.89 -9.07
CA ILE A 588 -27.41 7.35 -7.93
C ILE A 588 -26.94 8.76 -7.59
N ALA A 589 -27.86 9.66 -7.27
CA ALA A 589 -27.50 10.98 -6.79
C ALA A 589 -26.68 10.84 -5.51
N GLU A 590 -25.54 11.55 -5.41
CA GLU A 590 -24.67 11.47 -4.24
C GLU A 590 -25.42 11.90 -2.97
N ASP A 591 -26.31 12.88 -3.06
CA ASP A 591 -27.17 13.30 -1.95
C ASP A 591 -28.14 12.19 -1.51
N ASP A 592 -28.65 11.38 -2.44
CA ASP A 592 -29.49 10.22 -2.11
C ASP A 592 -28.67 9.12 -1.44
N ALA A 593 -27.47 8.84 -1.97
CA ALA A 593 -26.54 7.90 -1.40
C ALA A 593 -26.16 8.29 0.04
N LEU A 594 -25.71 9.53 0.26
CA LEU A 594 -25.26 10.02 1.58
C LEU A 594 -26.40 10.18 2.60
N ALA A 595 -27.64 10.35 2.14
CA ALA A 595 -28.81 10.39 2.99
C ALA A 595 -29.46 9.01 3.21
N GLY A 596 -28.89 7.94 2.64
CA GLY A 596 -29.41 6.59 2.78
C GLY A 596 -30.72 6.33 2.02
N ARG A 597 -31.06 7.13 1.00
CA ARG A 597 -32.31 7.05 0.22
C ARG A 597 -32.24 5.98 -0.88
N PHE A 598 -32.03 4.74 -0.48
CA PHE A 598 -32.02 3.57 -1.35
C PHE A 598 -32.52 2.32 -0.59
N PRO A 599 -32.88 1.21 -1.26
CA PRO A 599 -33.35 0.02 -0.57
C PRO A 599 -32.25 -0.68 0.24
N LEU A 600 -32.44 -0.86 1.55
CA LEU A 600 -31.60 -1.69 2.42
C LEU A 600 -32.47 -2.22 3.58
N PRO A 601 -32.37 -3.51 3.97
CA PRO A 601 -33.14 -4.08 5.07
C PRO A 601 -32.96 -3.32 6.39
N ALA A 602 -34.02 -3.24 7.20
CA ALA A 602 -34.01 -2.42 8.42
C ALA A 602 -33.04 -2.96 9.48
N GLU A 603 -32.81 -4.26 9.50
CA GLU A 603 -31.85 -4.95 10.37
C GLU A 603 -30.39 -4.66 10.04
N ASP A 604 -30.10 -4.23 8.80
CA ASP A 604 -28.75 -3.88 8.34
C ASP A 604 -28.49 -2.37 8.43
N ARG A 605 -29.51 -1.57 8.80
CA ARG A 605 -29.41 -0.11 8.94
C ARG A 605 -28.78 0.29 10.27
N LEU A 606 -27.82 1.22 10.21
CA LEU A 606 -27.29 1.90 11.39
C LEU A 606 -28.22 3.05 11.84
N PRO A 607 -28.06 3.54 13.09
CA PRO A 607 -28.70 4.79 13.52
C PRO A 607 -28.33 5.94 12.57
N PRO A 608 -29.23 6.90 12.27
CA PRO A 608 -29.02 7.89 11.20
C PRO A 608 -27.71 8.69 11.26
N ALA A 609 -27.21 9.00 12.47
CA ALA A 609 -25.96 9.72 12.64
C ALA A 609 -24.73 8.88 12.27
N GLU A 610 -24.69 7.62 12.71
CA GLU A 610 -23.61 6.68 12.38
C GLU A 610 -23.70 6.20 10.92
N GLU A 611 -24.93 5.99 10.44
CA GLU A 611 -25.21 5.62 9.05
C GLU A 611 -24.65 6.65 8.07
N ARG A 612 -24.84 7.94 8.35
CA ARG A 612 -24.30 9.02 7.50
C ARG A 612 -22.77 8.96 7.43
N LEU A 613 -22.09 8.72 8.55
CA LEU A 613 -20.63 8.60 8.58
C LEU A 613 -20.16 7.37 7.80
N LEU A 614 -20.85 6.24 7.96
CA LEU A 614 -20.57 5.03 7.20
C LEU A 614 -20.76 5.26 5.69
N LEU A 615 -21.84 5.92 5.27
CA LEU A 615 -22.12 6.21 3.87
C LEU A 615 -21.05 7.09 3.22
N ILE A 616 -20.56 8.10 3.94
CA ILE A 616 -19.43 8.92 3.46
C ILE A 616 -18.20 8.03 3.23
N ALA A 617 -17.90 7.14 4.19
CA ALA A 617 -16.78 6.20 4.05
C ALA A 617 -16.97 5.18 2.92
N VAL A 618 -18.20 4.72 2.67
CA VAL A 618 -18.53 3.84 1.54
C VAL A 618 -18.28 4.55 0.21
N VAL A 619 -18.77 5.79 0.06
CA VAL A 619 -18.55 6.58 -1.17
C VAL A 619 -17.07 6.83 -1.39
N GLU A 620 -16.34 7.19 -0.33
CA GLU A 620 -14.89 7.34 -0.37
C GLU A 620 -14.20 6.06 -0.86
N GLU A 621 -14.57 4.89 -0.33
CA GLU A 621 -13.97 3.60 -0.70
C GLU A 621 -14.25 3.21 -2.16
N LEU A 622 -15.50 3.41 -2.62
CA LEU A 622 -15.88 3.17 -4.02
C LEU A 622 -15.07 4.05 -4.99
N LEU A 623 -14.80 5.30 -4.61
CA LEU A 623 -13.95 6.22 -5.38
C LEU A 623 -12.48 5.77 -5.35
N ARG A 624 -11.93 5.45 -4.17
CA ARG A 624 -10.53 4.96 -4.01
C ARG A 624 -10.23 3.70 -4.81
N HIS A 625 -11.24 2.87 -5.11
CA HIS A 625 -11.08 1.64 -5.88
C HIS A 625 -11.40 1.75 -7.38
N ASP A 626 -11.62 2.96 -7.91
CA ASP A 626 -12.01 3.22 -9.30
C ASP A 626 -13.31 2.48 -9.70
N LEU A 627 -14.26 2.30 -8.77
CA LEU A 627 -15.53 1.61 -9.05
C LEU A 627 -16.65 2.56 -9.49
N VAL A 628 -16.53 3.84 -9.14
CA VAL A 628 -17.53 4.89 -9.38
C VAL A 628 -16.88 6.13 -9.99
N LEU A 629 -17.59 6.75 -10.94
CA LEU A 629 -17.32 8.11 -11.41
C LEU A 629 -18.21 9.09 -10.67
N ARG A 630 -17.61 10.19 -10.21
CA ARG A 630 -18.33 11.31 -9.60
C ARG A 630 -18.60 12.37 -10.66
N GLU A 631 -19.82 12.43 -11.18
CA GLU A 631 -20.19 13.24 -12.35
C GLU A 631 -21.05 14.44 -11.94
N PRO A 632 -20.55 15.68 -12.13
CA PRO A 632 -21.38 16.87 -11.93
C PRO A 632 -22.49 16.94 -12.98
N THR A 633 -23.73 17.12 -12.52
CA THR A 633 -24.92 17.33 -13.35
C THR A 633 -25.58 18.66 -13.02
N VAL A 634 -26.67 18.99 -13.71
CA VAL A 634 -27.43 20.23 -13.43
C VAL A 634 -28.12 20.15 -12.06
N ASP A 635 -28.50 18.95 -11.64
CA ASP A 635 -29.28 18.70 -10.43
C ASP A 635 -28.41 18.33 -9.22
N GLY A 636 -27.08 18.24 -9.38
CA GLY A 636 -26.15 17.92 -8.31
C GLY A 636 -24.96 17.11 -8.79
N VAL A 637 -24.59 16.08 -8.03
CA VAL A 637 -23.51 15.16 -8.37
C VAL A 637 -24.08 13.75 -8.40
N ASP A 638 -23.83 13.03 -9.49
CA ASP A 638 -24.20 11.63 -9.65
C ASP A 638 -22.99 10.73 -9.44
N LEU A 639 -23.22 9.61 -8.74
CA LEU A 639 -22.28 8.50 -8.65
C LEU A 639 -22.64 7.49 -9.74
N VAL A 640 -21.85 7.46 -10.82
CA VAL A 640 -22.07 6.59 -11.98
C VAL A 640 -21.25 5.32 -11.84
N PHE A 641 -21.90 4.17 -11.97
CA PHE A 641 -21.29 2.83 -11.90
C PHE A 641 -21.22 2.23 -13.32
N PRO A 642 -20.06 2.27 -14.01
CA PRO A 642 -19.98 1.87 -15.42
C PRO A 642 -20.48 0.45 -15.73
N SER A 643 -20.31 -0.48 -14.78
CA SER A 643 -20.76 -1.88 -14.92
C SER A 643 -22.25 -2.10 -14.69
N GLN A 644 -22.99 -1.07 -14.26
CA GLN A 644 -24.43 -1.14 -13.97
C GLN A 644 -25.29 -0.43 -15.00
N LEU A 645 -24.70 0.19 -16.03
CA LEU A 645 -25.47 0.75 -17.14
C LEU A 645 -26.26 -0.35 -17.84
N THR A 646 -27.54 -0.09 -18.12
CA THR A 646 -28.40 -1.02 -18.85
C THR A 646 -28.79 -0.50 -20.23
N VAL A 647 -28.49 0.77 -20.55
CA VAL A 647 -28.74 1.34 -21.88
C VAL A 647 -27.78 0.75 -22.91
N ASP A 648 -28.35 0.29 -24.03
CA ASP A 648 -27.59 -0.20 -25.17
C ASP A 648 -27.07 0.98 -26.03
N ARG A 649 -25.88 0.80 -26.62
CA ARG A 649 -25.28 1.81 -27.49
C ARG A 649 -26.06 1.92 -28.82
N PRO A 650 -26.40 3.14 -29.31
CA PRO A 650 -27.08 3.31 -30.59
C PRO A 650 -26.25 2.79 -31.78
N ASP A 651 -26.88 2.08 -32.72
CA ASP A 651 -26.26 1.49 -33.92
C ASP A 651 -25.46 2.51 -34.77
N SER A 652 -24.24 2.18 -35.19
CA SER A 652 -23.38 3.00 -36.06
C SER A 652 -22.38 2.16 -36.89
N PRO A 653 -22.01 2.58 -38.13
CA PRO A 653 -21.10 1.81 -39.00
C PRO A 653 -19.69 1.59 -38.42
N GLU A 654 -19.25 2.45 -37.51
CA GLU A 654 -17.96 2.35 -36.82
C GLU A 654 -17.94 1.18 -35.80
N GLN A 655 -19.11 0.62 -35.44
CA GLN A 655 -19.26 -0.48 -34.47
C GLN A 655 -18.69 -1.83 -34.93
N GLU A 656 -18.51 -2.04 -36.23
CA GLU A 656 -18.03 -3.32 -36.77
C GLU A 656 -16.51 -3.35 -36.99
N ALA A 657 -15.86 -2.18 -36.98
CA ALA A 657 -14.43 -2.04 -37.20
C ALA A 657 -13.64 -2.33 -35.92
N ALA A 658 -13.51 -3.60 -35.56
CA ALA A 658 -12.54 -4.01 -34.55
C ALA A 658 -11.12 -3.78 -35.08
N ASP A 659 -10.29 -3.00 -34.38
CA ASP A 659 -8.87 -2.84 -34.69
C ASP A 659 -8.03 -3.86 -33.91
N ILE A 660 -8.41 -4.12 -32.65
CA ILE A 660 -7.70 -4.99 -31.71
C ILE A 660 -8.72 -5.73 -30.86
N ILE A 661 -8.44 -6.99 -30.56
CA ILE A 661 -9.18 -7.79 -29.59
C ILE A 661 -8.22 -8.25 -28.51
N PHE A 662 -8.55 -7.92 -27.27
CA PHE A 662 -7.94 -8.52 -26.09
C PHE A 662 -8.85 -9.64 -25.57
N ARG A 663 -8.27 -10.79 -25.23
CA ARG A 663 -8.95 -11.85 -24.46
C ARG A 663 -8.22 -12.03 -23.15
N PHE A 664 -8.97 -12.21 -22.07
CA PHE A 664 -8.38 -12.34 -20.75
C PHE A 664 -9.29 -13.13 -19.84
N ASP A 665 -8.71 -13.78 -18.84
CA ASP A 665 -9.45 -14.42 -17.76
C ASP A 665 -9.51 -13.48 -16.55
N GLY A 666 -10.68 -13.39 -15.93
CA GLY A 666 -10.84 -12.66 -14.68
C GLY A 666 -12.20 -12.01 -14.45
N ALA A 667 -12.22 -11.02 -13.56
CA ALA A 667 -13.40 -10.27 -13.15
C ALA A 667 -13.84 -9.28 -14.24
N VAL A 668 -14.40 -9.78 -15.34
CA VAL A 668 -14.72 -9.00 -16.56
C VAL A 668 -15.39 -7.65 -16.27
N GLN A 669 -16.43 -7.63 -15.43
CA GLN A 669 -17.16 -6.41 -15.09
C GLN A 669 -16.33 -5.42 -14.25
N SER A 670 -15.52 -5.90 -13.30
CA SER A 670 -14.63 -5.04 -12.49
C SER A 670 -13.51 -4.45 -13.34
N VAL A 671 -12.94 -5.26 -14.24
CA VAL A 671 -11.91 -4.82 -15.19
C VAL A 671 -12.45 -3.72 -16.10
N TYR A 672 -13.66 -3.91 -16.65
CA TYR A 672 -14.33 -2.88 -17.45
C TYR A 672 -14.61 -1.62 -16.65
N ALA A 673 -15.23 -1.75 -15.47
CA ALA A 673 -15.62 -0.61 -14.65
C ALA A 673 -14.41 0.28 -14.35
N THR A 674 -13.35 -0.33 -13.84
CA THR A 674 -12.13 0.37 -13.44
C THR A 674 -11.40 0.98 -14.63
N LEU A 675 -11.41 0.33 -15.80
CA LEU A 675 -10.86 0.91 -17.02
C LEU A 675 -11.65 2.14 -17.47
N ALA A 676 -12.99 2.04 -17.46
CA ALA A 676 -13.88 3.11 -17.88
C ALA A 676 -13.80 4.34 -16.97
N VAL A 677 -13.74 4.12 -15.64
CA VAL A 677 -13.51 5.18 -14.63
C VAL A 677 -12.16 5.84 -14.88
N ARG A 678 -11.08 5.07 -14.95
CA ARG A 678 -9.74 5.62 -15.13
C ARG A 678 -9.59 6.40 -16.42
N LEU A 679 -10.09 5.89 -17.56
CA LEU A 679 -10.12 6.64 -18.82
C LEU A 679 -10.93 7.93 -18.74
N GLY A 680 -11.96 8.00 -17.88
CA GLY A 680 -12.70 9.23 -17.58
C GLY A 680 -11.90 10.25 -16.76
N HIS A 681 -10.87 9.82 -16.04
CA HIS A 681 -9.97 10.67 -15.26
C HIS A 681 -8.72 11.13 -16.03
N VAL A 682 -8.46 10.56 -17.20
CA VAL A 682 -7.30 10.91 -18.04
C VAL A 682 -7.60 12.17 -18.86
N PRO A 683 -6.87 13.29 -18.68
CA PRO A 683 -7.15 14.55 -19.38
C PRO A 683 -7.04 14.49 -20.91
N GLU A 684 -6.27 13.55 -21.45
CA GLU A 684 -6.11 13.30 -22.87
C GLU A 684 -7.39 12.79 -23.53
N TYR A 685 -8.34 12.27 -22.76
CA TYR A 685 -9.57 11.66 -23.23
C TYR A 685 -10.79 12.37 -22.67
N ARG A 686 -11.63 12.89 -23.56
CA ARG A 686 -12.96 13.38 -23.19
C ARG A 686 -13.99 12.30 -23.51
N ARG A 687 -14.71 11.81 -22.50
CA ARG A 687 -15.80 10.84 -22.70
C ARG A 687 -16.87 11.42 -23.64
N VAL A 688 -17.24 10.64 -24.66
CA VAL A 688 -18.32 10.95 -25.61
C VAL A 688 -19.62 10.29 -25.16
N GLY A 689 -19.55 9.05 -24.70
CA GLY A 689 -20.67 8.28 -24.19
C GLY A 689 -20.23 7.01 -23.50
N MET A 690 -21.11 6.46 -22.67
CA MET A 690 -20.94 5.20 -21.98
C MET A 690 -22.26 4.44 -21.99
N TRP A 691 -22.18 3.14 -22.16
CA TRP A 691 -23.30 2.22 -22.29
C TRP A 691 -22.98 0.91 -21.56
N ARG A 692 -23.95 -0.01 -21.53
CA ARG A 692 -23.86 -1.31 -20.84
C ARG A 692 -22.53 -2.04 -21.07
N ASP A 693 -22.05 -2.06 -22.31
CA ASP A 693 -20.90 -2.86 -22.72
C ASP A 693 -19.86 -2.07 -23.52
N ALA A 694 -19.97 -0.74 -23.57
CA ALA A 694 -19.08 0.09 -24.38
C ALA A 694 -18.87 1.50 -23.81
N SER A 695 -17.71 2.07 -24.11
CA SER A 695 -17.41 3.48 -23.85
C SER A 695 -16.58 4.11 -24.97
N ASP A 696 -16.92 5.37 -25.28
CA ASP A 696 -16.28 6.16 -26.34
C ASP A 696 -15.59 7.38 -25.75
N TYR A 697 -14.43 7.70 -26.33
CA TYR A 697 -13.60 8.82 -25.91
C TYR A 697 -13.09 9.59 -27.13
N ARG A 698 -13.12 10.92 -27.03
CA ARG A 698 -12.48 11.81 -27.97
C ARG A 698 -11.09 12.16 -27.46
N ALA A 699 -10.07 11.77 -28.22
CA ALA A 699 -8.69 12.05 -27.88
C ALA A 699 -8.32 13.51 -28.17
N ARG A 700 -7.52 14.12 -27.29
CA ARG A 700 -7.05 15.51 -27.41
C ARG A 700 -6.22 15.75 -28.67
N VAL A 701 -5.39 14.77 -29.06
CA VAL A 701 -4.57 14.78 -30.28
C VAL A 701 -5.32 14.29 -31.54
N GLY A 702 -6.65 14.13 -31.44
CA GLY A 702 -7.53 13.92 -32.58
C GLY A 702 -8.08 12.49 -32.71
N GLY A 703 -9.31 12.41 -33.22
CA GLY A 703 -10.07 11.19 -33.44
C GLY A 703 -10.88 10.72 -32.22
N VAL A 704 -11.76 9.76 -32.48
CA VAL A 704 -12.50 8.99 -31.47
C VAL A 704 -11.88 7.61 -31.36
N CYS A 705 -11.71 7.15 -30.13
CA CYS A 705 -11.32 5.81 -29.74
C CYS A 705 -12.36 5.25 -28.77
N GLY A 706 -12.62 3.96 -28.84
CA GLY A 706 -13.55 3.35 -27.91
C GLY A 706 -13.25 1.89 -27.68
N LEU A 707 -13.98 1.36 -26.71
CA LEU A 707 -13.85 -0.01 -26.28
C LEU A 707 -15.22 -0.65 -26.10
N ARG A 708 -15.29 -1.95 -26.37
CA ARG A 708 -16.48 -2.77 -26.15
C ARG A 708 -16.08 -4.05 -25.43
N ILE A 709 -16.78 -4.39 -24.36
CA ILE A 709 -16.53 -5.58 -23.58
C ILE A 709 -17.61 -6.63 -23.80
N ARG A 710 -17.21 -7.89 -23.93
CA ARG A 710 -18.12 -9.02 -24.03
C ARG A 710 -17.65 -10.12 -23.09
N GLN A 711 -18.56 -10.64 -22.28
CA GLN A 711 -18.28 -11.82 -21.48
C GLN A 711 -18.57 -13.06 -22.32
N VAL A 712 -17.51 -13.76 -22.74
CA VAL A 712 -17.63 -14.93 -23.63
C VAL A 712 -18.10 -16.15 -22.83
N GLN A 713 -17.58 -16.28 -21.61
CA GLN A 713 -17.94 -17.28 -20.61
C GLN A 713 -17.77 -16.67 -19.22
N GLU A 714 -18.31 -17.31 -18.18
CA GLU A 714 -18.18 -16.78 -16.81
C GLU A 714 -16.71 -16.66 -16.40
N GLY A 715 -16.26 -15.43 -16.11
CA GLY A 715 -14.86 -15.15 -15.79
C GLY A 715 -13.89 -15.12 -16.99
N ARG A 716 -14.37 -15.07 -18.24
CA ARG A 716 -13.54 -14.84 -19.44
C ARG A 716 -14.11 -13.70 -20.29
N GLY A 717 -13.31 -12.67 -20.47
CA GLY A 717 -13.67 -11.44 -21.17
C GLY A 717 -13.01 -11.33 -22.54
N GLU A 718 -13.72 -10.69 -23.45
CA GLU A 718 -13.20 -10.20 -24.72
C GLU A 718 -13.42 -8.68 -24.77
N LEU A 719 -12.34 -7.91 -24.86
CA LEU A 719 -12.38 -6.46 -24.97
C LEU A 719 -11.91 -6.06 -26.36
N THR A 720 -12.81 -5.49 -27.14
CA THR A 720 -12.54 -4.96 -28.48
C THR A 720 -12.18 -3.49 -28.37
N VAL A 721 -11.07 -3.08 -28.98
CA VAL A 721 -10.69 -1.68 -29.17
C VAL A 721 -10.89 -1.29 -30.62
N TYR A 722 -11.45 -0.11 -30.85
CA TYR A 722 -11.71 0.45 -32.18
C TYR A 722 -11.35 1.93 -32.25
N PHE A 723 -11.04 2.37 -33.46
CA PHE A 723 -10.64 3.74 -33.74
C PHE A 723 -11.39 4.27 -34.95
N SER A 724 -11.87 5.51 -34.84
CA SER A 724 -12.35 6.26 -36.01
C SER A 724 -11.24 6.44 -37.05
N ALA A 725 -11.63 6.65 -38.31
CA ALA A 725 -10.68 6.93 -39.40
C ALA A 725 -9.80 8.17 -39.13
N ALA A 726 -10.31 9.13 -38.35
CA ALA A 726 -9.60 10.35 -37.97
C ALA A 726 -8.60 10.17 -36.79
N ALA A 727 -8.52 8.98 -36.19
CA ALA A 727 -7.60 8.73 -35.08
C ALA A 727 -6.14 8.67 -35.55
N SER A 728 -5.31 9.53 -34.96
CA SER A 728 -3.88 9.60 -35.23
C SER A 728 -3.15 8.31 -34.79
N GLU A 729 -1.94 8.07 -35.31
CA GLU A 729 -1.12 6.94 -34.86
C GLU A 729 -0.77 7.03 -33.37
N GLN A 730 -0.59 8.25 -32.84
CA GLN A 730 -0.35 8.48 -31.41
C GLN A 730 -1.57 8.10 -30.57
N THR A 731 -2.78 8.54 -30.94
CA THR A 731 -4.04 8.13 -30.26
C THR A 731 -4.16 6.61 -30.25
N ARG A 732 -3.92 5.97 -31.40
CA ARG A 732 -4.00 4.52 -31.55
C ARG A 732 -3.04 3.81 -30.60
N PHE A 733 -1.79 4.27 -30.54
CA PHE A 733 -0.77 3.70 -29.68
C PHE A 733 -1.07 3.91 -28.18
N LEU A 734 -1.31 5.15 -27.74
CA LEU A 734 -1.50 5.47 -26.33
C LEU A 734 -2.73 4.78 -25.75
N PHE A 735 -3.84 4.75 -26.49
CA PHE A 735 -5.07 4.10 -26.04
C PHE A 735 -4.90 2.58 -25.95
N GLU A 736 -4.29 1.96 -26.96
CA GLU A 736 -3.98 0.52 -26.98
C GLU A 736 -3.09 0.12 -25.80
N GLU A 737 -2.00 0.87 -25.59
CA GLU A 737 -1.02 0.58 -24.55
C GLU A 737 -1.61 0.80 -23.14
N TYR A 738 -2.43 1.84 -22.96
CA TYR A 738 -3.13 2.08 -21.69
C TYR A 738 -4.08 0.92 -21.35
N VAL A 739 -4.87 0.47 -22.33
CA VAL A 739 -5.77 -0.68 -22.16
C VAL A 739 -4.99 -1.95 -21.83
N ARG A 740 -3.88 -2.22 -22.54
CA ARG A 740 -3.03 -3.39 -22.30
C ARG A 740 -2.46 -3.40 -20.88
N GLN A 741 -1.86 -2.30 -20.42
CA GLN A 741 -1.30 -2.19 -19.07
C GLN A 741 -2.37 -2.37 -18.00
N HIS A 742 -3.57 -1.81 -18.21
CA HIS A 742 -4.69 -2.00 -17.28
C HIS A 742 -5.14 -3.45 -17.21
N LEU A 743 -5.28 -4.13 -18.35
CA LEU A 743 -5.64 -5.55 -18.40
C LEU A 743 -4.57 -6.42 -17.71
N GLU A 744 -3.30 -6.19 -17.97
CA GLU A 744 -2.20 -6.92 -17.32
C GLU A 744 -2.16 -6.72 -15.81
N ALA A 745 -2.55 -5.54 -15.32
CA ALA A 745 -2.59 -5.24 -13.89
C ALA A 745 -3.81 -5.84 -13.16
N ARG A 746 -4.91 -6.16 -13.87
CA ARG A 746 -6.22 -6.51 -13.26
C ARG A 746 -6.76 -7.88 -13.68
N ALA A 747 -6.28 -8.49 -14.76
CA ALA A 747 -6.65 -9.84 -15.20
C ALA A 747 -5.78 -10.91 -14.53
N VAL A 748 -6.13 -12.19 -14.72
CA VAL A 748 -5.29 -13.32 -14.28
C VAL A 748 -3.90 -13.15 -14.94
N PRO A 749 -2.79 -13.18 -14.16
CA PRO A 749 -1.45 -13.01 -14.70
C PRO A 749 -1.16 -13.98 -15.86
N GLY A 750 -0.64 -13.44 -16.96
CA GLY A 750 -0.33 -14.22 -18.17
C GLY A 750 -1.53 -14.66 -19.03
N SER A 751 -2.77 -14.30 -18.65
CA SER A 751 -3.97 -14.67 -19.42
C SER A 751 -4.34 -13.70 -20.56
N VAL A 752 -3.72 -12.52 -20.60
CA VAL A 752 -4.05 -11.47 -21.57
C VAL A 752 -3.46 -11.83 -22.93
N GLU A 753 -4.32 -12.18 -23.88
CA GLU A 753 -3.99 -12.37 -25.28
C GLU A 753 -4.40 -11.14 -26.10
N ARG A 754 -3.53 -10.70 -27.01
CA ARG A 754 -3.79 -9.59 -27.93
C ARG A 754 -3.80 -10.11 -29.37
N ASP A 755 -4.87 -9.82 -30.10
CA ASP A 755 -4.97 -10.07 -31.53
C ASP A 755 -5.27 -8.79 -32.30
N ARG A 756 -4.40 -8.46 -33.27
CA ARG A 756 -4.66 -7.41 -34.26
C ARG A 756 -5.67 -7.92 -35.28
N VAL A 757 -6.66 -7.09 -35.60
CA VAL A 757 -7.62 -7.38 -36.66
C VAL A 757 -7.12 -6.77 -37.96
N PHE A 758 -6.97 -7.61 -38.98
CA PHE A 758 -6.57 -7.17 -40.32
C PHE A 758 -7.78 -7.21 -41.26
N THR A 759 -8.04 -6.11 -41.94
CA THR A 759 -9.13 -5.98 -42.92
C THR A 759 -8.59 -5.62 -44.29
N CYS A 760 -9.26 -6.11 -45.34
CA CYS A 760 -8.95 -5.73 -46.71
C CYS A 760 -9.36 -4.27 -46.96
N PRO A 761 -8.48 -3.40 -47.47
CA PRO A 761 -8.84 -2.01 -47.76
C PRO A 761 -9.83 -1.87 -48.94
N GLY A 762 -9.96 -2.89 -49.79
CA GLY A 762 -10.86 -2.85 -50.96
C GLY A 762 -12.28 -3.32 -50.68
N CYS A 763 -12.44 -4.40 -49.90
CA CYS A 763 -13.74 -5.06 -49.66
C CYS A 763 -14.06 -5.26 -48.17
N ALA A 764 -13.27 -4.69 -47.26
CA ALA A 764 -13.42 -4.83 -45.80
C ALA A 764 -13.36 -6.28 -45.27
N TYR A 765 -13.00 -7.28 -46.11
CA TYR A 765 -12.82 -8.67 -45.70
C TYR A 765 -11.93 -8.77 -44.46
N ARG A 766 -12.46 -9.35 -43.39
CA ARG A 766 -11.76 -9.53 -42.11
C ARG A 766 -10.98 -10.84 -42.13
N VAL A 767 -9.66 -10.75 -42.02
CA VAL A 767 -8.80 -11.93 -42.00
C VAL A 767 -8.99 -12.69 -40.67
N PRO A 768 -9.31 -14.00 -40.70
CA PRO A 768 -9.41 -14.80 -39.49
C PRO A 768 -8.07 -14.85 -38.72
N VAL A 769 -8.11 -14.65 -37.40
CA VAL A 769 -6.92 -14.59 -36.54
C VAL A 769 -6.02 -15.83 -36.72
N ASP A 770 -6.60 -17.04 -36.76
CA ASP A 770 -5.84 -18.28 -36.95
C ASP A 770 -5.12 -18.35 -38.31
N LEU A 771 -5.65 -17.68 -39.32
CA LEU A 771 -5.00 -17.58 -40.63
C LEU A 771 -3.82 -16.62 -40.56
N VAL A 772 -3.99 -15.47 -39.89
CA VAL A 772 -2.91 -14.49 -39.65
C VAL A 772 -1.76 -15.16 -38.91
N ARG A 773 -2.03 -15.79 -37.75
CA ARG A 773 -1.02 -16.46 -36.92
C ARG A 773 -0.26 -17.53 -37.72
N ARG A 774 -0.96 -18.38 -38.48
CA ARG A 774 -0.33 -19.40 -39.33
C ARG A 774 0.53 -18.81 -40.44
N ARG A 775 0.13 -17.69 -41.04
CA ARG A 775 0.89 -17.02 -42.10
C ARG A 775 2.14 -16.33 -41.55
N GLN A 776 2.01 -15.59 -40.45
CA GLN A 776 3.14 -14.93 -39.79
C GLN A 776 4.17 -15.94 -39.27
N ALA A 777 3.72 -17.07 -38.69
CA ALA A 777 4.62 -18.15 -38.25
C ALA A 777 5.44 -18.78 -39.40
N ARG A 778 4.98 -18.64 -40.65
CA ARG A 778 5.70 -19.06 -41.86
C ARG A 778 6.55 -17.93 -42.47
N GLY A 779 6.66 -16.78 -41.80
CA GLY A 779 7.40 -15.60 -42.25
C GLY A 779 6.65 -14.74 -43.26
N ASN A 780 5.37 -15.01 -43.56
CA ASN A 780 4.60 -14.20 -44.50
C ASN A 780 4.19 -12.87 -43.88
N ARG A 781 4.44 -11.79 -44.60
CA ARG A 781 4.17 -10.40 -44.17
C ARG A 781 2.89 -9.82 -44.77
N ASP A 782 2.27 -10.53 -45.71
CA ASP A 782 1.03 -10.12 -46.38
C ASP A 782 0.23 -11.34 -46.90
N MET A 783 -0.97 -11.09 -47.42
CA MET A 783 -1.77 -12.08 -48.15
C MET A 783 -2.67 -11.42 -49.19
N ALA A 784 -2.97 -12.12 -50.30
CA ALA A 784 -4.03 -11.71 -51.21
C ALA A 784 -5.40 -11.82 -50.50
N CYS A 785 -6.26 -10.84 -50.71
CA CYS A 785 -7.63 -10.90 -50.25
C CYS A 785 -8.41 -12.00 -50.99
N PRO A 786 -9.11 -12.92 -50.29
CA PRO A 786 -9.88 -13.97 -50.94
C PRO A 786 -11.08 -13.44 -51.74
N ASP A 787 -11.59 -12.25 -51.41
CA ASP A 787 -12.77 -11.68 -52.06
C ASP A 787 -12.42 -10.70 -53.20
N CYS A 788 -11.28 -10.02 -53.06
CA CYS A 788 -10.85 -8.96 -53.98
C CYS A 788 -9.78 -9.43 -54.98
N GLU A 789 -9.12 -10.58 -54.74
CA GLU A 789 -7.99 -11.22 -55.44
C GLU A 789 -6.75 -10.33 -55.74
N ASP A 790 -6.93 -9.11 -56.26
CA ASP A 790 -5.90 -8.14 -56.65
C ASP A 790 -5.38 -7.26 -55.50
N VAL A 791 -6.03 -7.28 -54.34
CA VAL A 791 -5.64 -6.47 -53.17
C VAL A 791 -4.80 -7.31 -52.19
N ARG A 792 -3.57 -6.87 -51.89
CA ARG A 792 -2.74 -7.47 -50.84
C ARG A 792 -3.00 -6.81 -49.49
N ILE A 793 -3.35 -7.63 -48.51
CA ILE A 793 -3.56 -7.28 -47.11
C ILE A 793 -2.23 -7.41 -46.38
N SER A 794 -1.70 -6.32 -45.82
CA SER A 794 -0.53 -6.37 -44.95
C SER A 794 -0.88 -7.11 -43.65
N LEU A 795 -0.03 -8.07 -43.27
CA LEU A 795 -0.10 -8.79 -41.98
C LEU A 795 1.01 -8.33 -41.03
N LEU A 796 1.68 -7.22 -41.32
CA LEU A 796 2.69 -6.65 -40.43
C LEU A 796 2.01 -5.87 -39.30
N ASP A 797 2.37 -6.24 -38.07
CA ASP A 797 2.15 -5.39 -36.92
C ASP A 797 3.17 -4.25 -37.00
N ARG A 798 2.72 -3.01 -37.11
CA ARG A 798 3.61 -1.84 -37.23
C ARG A 798 4.16 -1.48 -35.85
N GLU A 799 5.16 -2.20 -35.37
CA GLU A 799 5.86 -1.85 -34.14
C GLU A 799 7.35 -1.53 -34.38
N GLU A 800 7.63 -0.24 -34.53
CA GLU A 800 8.85 0.40 -34.01
C GLU A 800 8.36 1.58 -33.15
N ARG A 801 8.26 1.43 -31.83
CA ARG A 801 7.69 2.49 -30.96
C ARG A 801 8.31 2.57 -29.57
N LEU A 802 8.87 3.74 -29.24
CA LEU A 802 8.98 4.31 -27.90
C LEU A 802 8.56 5.78 -28.01
N PRO A 803 7.79 6.33 -27.05
CA PRO A 803 8.21 6.35 -25.66
C PRO A 803 7.10 5.97 -24.63
N ARG A 804 7.45 5.09 -23.68
CA ARG A 804 6.67 4.69 -22.48
C ARG A 804 6.34 5.79 -21.43
N PRO A 805 6.92 7.01 -21.39
CA PRO A 805 6.61 8.02 -20.37
C PRO A 805 5.17 8.53 -20.39
N GLU A 806 4.54 8.66 -21.57
CA GLU A 806 3.22 9.30 -21.72
C GLU A 806 2.12 8.49 -21.02
N VAL A 807 2.07 7.17 -21.20
CA VAL A 807 1.10 6.30 -20.53
C VAL A 807 1.28 6.29 -19.00
N ARG A 808 2.53 6.45 -18.52
CA ARG A 808 2.80 6.60 -17.08
C ARG A 808 2.23 7.91 -16.54
N GLN A 809 2.41 9.02 -17.26
CA GLN A 809 1.81 10.31 -16.88
C GLN A 809 0.28 10.24 -16.87
N MET A 810 -0.32 9.56 -17.86
CA MET A 810 -1.77 9.33 -17.90
C MET A 810 -2.26 8.50 -16.70
N ASN A 811 -1.51 7.48 -16.28
CA ASN A 811 -1.83 6.72 -15.06
C ASN A 811 -1.73 7.59 -13.81
N ALA A 812 -0.67 8.38 -13.69
CA ALA A 812 -0.49 9.30 -12.56
C ALA A 812 -1.60 10.37 -12.50
N SER A 813 -2.02 10.94 -13.63
CA SER A 813 -3.12 11.92 -13.67
C SER A 813 -4.47 11.29 -13.29
N ALA A 814 -4.70 10.03 -13.72
CA ALA A 814 -5.90 9.30 -13.35
C ALA A 814 -5.94 9.02 -11.84
N ASP A 815 -4.80 8.63 -11.25
CA ASP A 815 -4.65 8.42 -9.81
C ASP A 815 -4.88 9.74 -9.03
N LEU A 816 -4.31 10.86 -9.48
CA LEU A 816 -4.51 12.18 -8.86
C LEU A 816 -5.98 12.60 -8.85
N THR A 817 -6.71 12.37 -9.94
CA THR A 817 -8.13 12.74 -10.02
C THR A 817 -8.98 11.84 -9.13
N ARG A 818 -8.69 10.53 -9.10
CA ARG A 818 -9.30 9.59 -8.15
C ARG A 818 -9.09 10.05 -6.70
N ASP A 819 -7.86 10.40 -6.35
CA ASP A 819 -7.49 10.81 -4.99
C ASP A 819 -8.20 12.12 -4.61
N ARG A 820 -8.32 13.07 -5.54
CA ARG A 820 -9.09 14.31 -5.34
C ARG A 820 -10.60 14.06 -5.14
N SER A 821 -11.18 13.12 -5.90
CA SER A 821 -12.58 12.74 -5.72
C SER A 821 -12.80 12.08 -4.36
N ALA A 822 -11.94 11.15 -3.95
CA ALA A 822 -11.99 10.51 -2.63
C ALA A 822 -11.76 11.53 -1.49
N ALA A 823 -10.83 12.47 -1.67
CA ALA A 823 -10.57 13.57 -0.75
C ALA A 823 -11.82 14.42 -0.50
N THR A 824 -12.64 14.65 -1.52
CA THR A 824 -13.90 15.39 -1.37
C THR A 824 -14.86 14.68 -0.40
N ALA A 825 -14.99 13.35 -0.52
CA ALA A 825 -15.80 12.55 0.41
C ALA A 825 -15.21 12.55 1.83
N SER A 826 -13.89 12.38 1.96
CA SER A 826 -13.19 12.46 3.26
C SER A 826 -13.44 13.81 3.94
N VAL A 827 -13.35 14.94 3.22
CA VAL A 827 -13.59 16.29 3.76
C VAL A 827 -15.02 16.43 4.27
N LEU A 828 -16.02 15.91 3.57
CA LEU A 828 -17.43 15.91 4.05
C LEU A 828 -17.56 15.17 5.39
N GLY A 829 -16.86 14.04 5.54
CA GLY A 829 -16.80 13.29 6.80
C GLY A 829 -16.16 14.09 7.92
N LYS A 830 -15.02 14.73 7.64
CA LYS A 830 -14.31 15.61 8.58
C LYS A 830 -15.18 16.80 9.02
N GLU A 831 -15.96 17.40 8.12
CA GLU A 831 -16.88 18.48 8.46
C GLU A 831 -17.99 18.01 9.40
N GLN A 832 -18.56 16.83 9.12
CA GLN A 832 -19.59 16.22 9.96
C GLN A 832 -19.09 15.93 11.38
N THR A 833 -17.83 15.52 11.51
CA THR A 833 -17.21 15.18 12.81
C THR A 833 -16.43 16.33 13.45
N ARG A 834 -16.29 17.47 12.77
CA ARG A 834 -15.43 18.60 13.17
C ARG A 834 -13.97 18.19 13.43
N ASP A 835 -13.45 17.30 12.60
CA ASP A 835 -12.07 16.78 12.64
C ASP A 835 -11.17 17.65 11.75
N TYR A 836 -10.67 18.77 12.29
CA TYR A 836 -9.86 19.72 11.53
C TYR A 836 -8.40 19.26 11.48
N ASP A 837 -7.82 19.22 10.28
CA ASP A 837 -6.41 18.91 10.12
C ASP A 837 -5.53 20.12 10.45
N VAL A 838 -5.97 21.32 10.04
CA VAL A 838 -5.18 22.54 10.18
C VAL A 838 -6.03 23.74 10.60
N TYR A 839 -5.51 24.52 11.55
CA TYR A 839 -6.00 25.87 11.83
C TYR A 839 -5.19 26.88 11.01
N VAL A 840 -5.83 27.64 10.13
CA VAL A 840 -5.17 28.67 9.31
C VAL A 840 -5.35 30.03 9.98
N SER A 841 -4.24 30.56 10.49
CA SER A 841 -4.11 31.90 11.06
C SER A 841 -3.58 32.87 10.01
N PHE A 842 -4.28 33.97 9.80
CA PHE A 842 -3.94 34.98 8.79
C PHE A 842 -4.55 36.33 9.17
N ASP A 843 -4.06 37.42 8.56
CA ASP A 843 -4.67 38.74 8.65
C ASP A 843 -5.79 38.90 7.61
N GLN A 844 -6.80 39.75 7.88
CA GLN A 844 -7.90 39.97 6.93
C GLN A 844 -7.45 40.46 5.54
N SER A 845 -6.34 41.20 5.48
CA SER A 845 -5.76 41.62 4.20
C SER A 845 -5.27 40.44 3.34
N ASP A 846 -4.96 39.30 3.95
CA ASP A 846 -4.50 38.06 3.30
C ASP A 846 -5.63 37.03 3.09
N SER A 847 -6.89 37.43 3.33
CA SER A 847 -8.06 36.53 3.24
C SER A 847 -8.21 35.83 1.89
N ALA A 848 -7.83 36.47 0.79
CA ALA A 848 -7.84 35.86 -0.55
C ALA A 848 -6.81 34.72 -0.68
N VAL A 849 -5.61 34.91 -0.11
CA VAL A 849 -4.55 33.89 -0.12
C VAL A 849 -4.92 32.73 0.80
N ALA A 850 -5.46 33.03 1.98
CA ALA A 850 -5.98 32.02 2.90
C ALA A 850 -7.10 31.19 2.27
N ALA A 851 -8.02 31.83 1.53
CA ALA A 851 -9.09 31.13 0.82
C ALA A 851 -8.57 30.18 -0.26
N ASP A 852 -7.58 30.61 -1.05
CA ASP A 852 -6.92 29.75 -2.05
C ASP A 852 -6.21 28.56 -1.40
N LEU A 853 -5.48 28.81 -0.30
CA LEU A 853 -4.79 27.75 0.44
C LEU A 853 -5.77 26.75 1.07
N VAL A 854 -6.89 27.22 1.63
CA VAL A 854 -7.96 26.36 2.15
C VAL A 854 -8.55 25.48 1.05
N GLU A 855 -8.75 26.01 -0.15
CA GLU A 855 -9.22 25.22 -1.29
C GLU A 855 -8.19 24.17 -1.72
N GLN A 856 -6.90 24.53 -1.74
CA GLN A 856 -5.82 23.56 -2.01
C GLN A 856 -5.77 22.44 -0.95
N PHE A 857 -5.97 22.75 0.34
CA PHE A 857 -6.11 21.74 1.39
C PHE A 857 -7.27 20.79 1.13
N ARG A 858 -8.44 21.31 0.75
CA ARG A 858 -9.62 20.48 0.44
C ARG A 858 -9.36 19.52 -0.71
N GLN A 859 -8.61 19.93 -1.74
CA GLN A 859 -8.28 19.10 -2.90
C GLN A 859 -7.42 17.87 -2.55
N VAL A 860 -6.67 17.93 -1.45
CA VAL A 860 -5.84 16.82 -0.94
C VAL A 860 -6.42 16.15 0.31
N GLY A 861 -7.68 16.45 0.64
CA GLY A 861 -8.42 15.78 1.72
C GLY A 861 -8.16 16.35 3.11
N LEU A 862 -7.56 17.54 3.21
CA LEU A 862 -7.30 18.25 4.46
C LEU A 862 -8.42 19.26 4.73
N LEU A 863 -9.03 19.18 5.91
CA LEU A 863 -10.03 20.14 6.37
C LEU A 863 -9.36 21.23 7.19
N ALA A 864 -9.49 22.47 6.71
CA ALA A 864 -8.99 23.65 7.40
C ALA A 864 -10.09 24.37 8.19
N CYS A 865 -9.76 24.80 9.40
CA CYS A 865 -10.51 25.83 10.12
C CYS A 865 -9.79 27.17 9.96
N VAL A 866 -10.53 28.25 9.70
CA VAL A 866 -9.94 29.59 9.50
C VAL A 866 -10.16 30.51 10.70
N SER A 867 -9.20 31.41 10.92
CA SER A 867 -9.38 32.56 11.81
C SER A 867 -10.54 33.44 11.31
N SER A 868 -11.40 33.90 12.22
CA SER A 868 -12.45 34.88 11.92
C SER A 868 -12.50 35.97 12.98
N ASP A 869 -12.88 37.20 12.62
CA ASP A 869 -12.78 38.38 13.49
C ASP A 869 -13.68 38.33 14.72
N ASP A 870 -14.75 37.56 14.65
CA ASP A 870 -15.72 37.41 15.74
C ASP A 870 -15.34 36.32 16.77
N THR A 871 -14.21 35.63 16.58
CA THR A 871 -13.81 34.53 17.48
C THR A 871 -13.05 35.06 18.70
N GLY A 872 -13.69 35.10 19.87
CA GLY A 872 -13.01 35.43 21.14
C GLY A 872 -11.94 34.39 21.56
N GLN A 873 -11.09 34.72 22.54
CA GLN A 873 -9.98 33.86 23.00
C GLN A 873 -10.39 32.42 23.36
N SER A 874 -11.55 32.23 24.00
CA SER A 874 -12.07 30.90 24.31
C SER A 874 -12.43 30.10 23.05
N GLY A 875 -12.91 30.77 22.01
CA GLY A 875 -13.22 30.15 20.71
C GLY A 875 -11.97 29.79 19.92
N ILE A 876 -10.93 30.63 19.97
CA ILE A 876 -9.61 30.33 19.39
C ILE A 876 -9.04 29.06 20.01
N ARG A 877 -9.00 28.98 21.35
CA ARG A 877 -8.51 27.80 22.07
C ARG A 877 -9.29 26.53 21.72
N LEU A 878 -10.61 26.62 21.59
CA LEU A 878 -11.45 25.48 21.21
C LEU A 878 -11.14 24.98 19.80
N LYS A 879 -11.07 25.88 18.81
CA LYS A 879 -10.72 25.51 17.42
C LYS A 879 -9.30 24.96 17.32
N MET A 880 -8.37 25.51 18.10
CA MET A 880 -6.98 25.04 18.18
C MET A 880 -6.89 23.61 18.73
N ALA A 881 -7.62 23.33 19.81
CA ALA A 881 -7.69 22.00 20.41
C ALA A 881 -8.33 20.95 19.48
N GLN A 882 -9.22 21.38 18.58
CA GLN A 882 -9.85 20.52 17.56
C GLN A 882 -9.00 20.34 16.29
N SER A 883 -7.89 21.08 16.17
CA SER A 883 -7.00 21.00 15.01
C SER A 883 -5.80 20.09 15.30
N ARG A 884 -5.19 19.51 14.25
CA ARG A 884 -3.98 18.68 14.37
C ARG A 884 -2.69 19.47 14.16
N ALA A 885 -2.77 20.56 13.40
CA ALA A 885 -1.68 21.49 13.14
C ALA A 885 -2.19 22.93 13.03
N VAL A 886 -1.25 23.89 12.95
CA VAL A 886 -1.52 25.30 12.71
C VAL A 886 -0.65 25.77 11.55
N ALA A 887 -1.27 26.47 10.61
CA ALA A 887 -0.62 27.18 9.52
C ALA A 887 -0.77 28.69 9.75
N VAL A 888 0.34 29.41 9.84
CA VAL A 888 0.36 30.85 10.11
C VAL A 888 0.88 31.56 8.87
N LEU A 889 0.04 32.35 8.20
CA LEU A 889 0.45 33.18 7.08
C LEU A 889 1.22 34.40 7.60
N LEU A 890 2.47 34.53 7.18
CA LEU A 890 3.34 35.65 7.54
C LEU A 890 3.33 36.68 6.41
N SER A 891 2.74 37.84 6.70
CA SER A 891 2.62 38.97 5.78
C SER A 891 3.87 39.86 5.79
N PRO A 892 4.19 40.58 4.68
CA PRO A 892 5.19 41.64 4.69
C PRO A 892 4.93 42.75 5.72
N MET A 893 3.67 42.91 6.16
CA MET A 893 3.28 43.87 7.18
C MET A 893 3.52 43.38 8.63
N GLY A 894 4.06 42.16 8.79
CA GLY A 894 4.31 41.53 10.09
C GLY A 894 3.10 40.81 10.68
N VAL A 895 3.18 40.49 11.97
CA VAL A 895 2.18 39.69 12.69
C VAL A 895 1.30 40.60 13.53
N TRP A 896 -0.01 40.47 13.39
CA TRP A 896 -0.97 41.29 14.13
C TRP A 896 -1.26 40.73 15.53
N ARG A 897 -1.71 41.58 16.45
CA ARG A 897 -1.95 41.21 17.86
C ARG A 897 -2.84 39.98 18.04
N LYS A 898 -3.83 39.78 17.18
CA LYS A 898 -4.70 38.60 17.20
C LYS A 898 -3.96 37.32 16.80
N GLN A 899 -3.09 37.39 15.78
CA GLN A 899 -2.25 36.25 15.39
C GLN A 899 -1.24 35.89 16.50
N ILE A 900 -0.79 36.84 17.31
CA ILE A 900 0.04 36.57 18.50
C ILE A 900 -0.73 35.75 19.54
N ASP A 901 -2.00 36.09 19.80
CA ASP A 901 -2.86 35.31 20.71
C ASP A 901 -3.09 33.88 20.17
N GLU A 902 -3.29 33.74 18.85
CA GLU A 902 -3.43 32.43 18.18
C GLU A 902 -2.14 31.61 18.23
N LEU A 903 -0.99 32.22 17.97
CA LEU A 903 0.33 31.60 18.09
C LEU A 903 0.62 31.14 19.52
N THR A 904 0.24 31.93 20.51
CA THR A 904 0.39 31.57 21.92
C THR A 904 -0.45 30.33 22.26
N ALA A 905 -1.71 30.27 21.79
CA ALA A 905 -2.56 29.10 21.95
C ALA A 905 -2.01 27.87 21.19
N ALA A 906 -1.42 28.07 20.01
CA ALA A 906 -0.77 27.01 19.25
C ALA A 906 0.46 26.45 19.99
N HIS A 907 1.25 27.32 20.62
CA HIS A 907 2.40 26.92 21.42
C HIS A 907 1.96 26.12 22.66
N ASP A 908 0.90 26.54 23.35
CA ASP A 908 0.34 25.78 24.48
C ASP A 908 -0.08 24.36 24.06
N GLU A 909 -0.69 24.20 22.87
CA GLU A 909 -1.05 22.88 22.34
C GLU A 909 0.16 22.06 21.90
N HIS A 910 1.18 22.70 21.32
CA HIS A 910 2.45 22.05 20.99
C HIS A 910 3.13 21.44 22.23
N LEU A 911 3.17 22.17 23.34
CA LEU A 911 3.74 21.68 24.60
C LEU A 911 2.98 20.49 25.19
N LYS A 912 1.66 20.41 24.98
CA LYS A 912 0.81 19.30 25.47
C LYS A 912 0.83 18.08 24.56
N ARG A 913 1.06 18.27 23.26
CA ARG A 913 0.88 17.26 22.20
C ARG A 913 2.18 17.16 21.38
N PRO A 914 3.06 16.18 21.66
CA PRO A 914 4.39 16.07 21.05
C PRO A 914 4.44 15.93 19.50
N GLY A 915 3.29 15.76 18.85
CA GLY A 915 3.16 15.75 17.38
C GLY A 915 2.46 16.97 16.76
N PHE A 916 1.94 17.90 17.57
CA PHE A 916 1.21 19.08 17.06
C PHE A 916 2.18 20.03 16.35
N ARG A 917 1.87 20.42 15.11
CA ARG A 917 2.79 21.17 14.24
C ARG A 917 2.39 22.63 14.14
N VAL A 918 3.37 23.52 14.21
CA VAL A 918 3.22 24.95 13.92
C VAL A 918 4.04 25.25 12.67
N VAL A 919 3.35 25.54 11.57
CA VAL A 919 3.92 25.80 10.24
C VAL A 919 3.72 27.27 9.91
N VAL A 920 4.82 27.98 9.67
CA VAL A 920 4.81 29.37 9.22
C VAL A 920 4.96 29.37 7.70
N ILE A 921 4.04 30.06 7.03
CA ILE A 921 4.00 30.16 5.57
C ILE A 921 4.34 31.60 5.20
N ASP A 922 5.53 31.79 4.62
CA ASP A 922 6.01 33.10 4.21
C ASP A 922 5.32 33.52 2.91
N LEU A 923 4.59 34.64 2.96
CA LEU A 923 4.03 35.27 1.77
C LEU A 923 5.13 36.00 0.99
N PRO A 924 4.98 36.15 -0.34
CA PRO A 924 5.95 36.88 -1.16
C PRO A 924 6.23 38.28 -0.59
N GLY A 925 7.50 38.56 -0.26
CA GLY A 925 7.94 39.84 0.31
C GLY A 925 7.95 39.91 1.84
N ALA A 926 7.68 38.83 2.56
CA ALA A 926 7.73 38.77 4.03
C ALA A 926 9.14 38.54 4.62
N GLU A 927 10.17 38.61 3.79
CA GLU A 927 11.59 38.42 4.15
C GLU A 927 12.01 39.43 5.24
N GLY A 928 12.06 38.98 6.51
CA GLY A 928 12.49 39.80 7.65
C GLY A 928 11.40 40.14 8.68
N ALA A 929 10.18 39.63 8.53
CA ALA A 929 9.17 39.77 9.58
C ALA A 929 9.53 38.97 10.86
N GLU A 930 9.53 39.65 12.01
CA GLU A 930 9.79 39.04 13.31
C GLU A 930 8.53 38.34 13.85
N LEU A 931 8.71 37.09 14.29
CA LEU A 931 7.74 36.32 15.05
C LEU A 931 8.31 36.14 16.47
N PRO A 932 7.48 36.01 17.51
CA PRO A 932 7.97 35.60 18.83
C PRO A 932 8.77 34.30 18.68
N ASP A 933 9.92 34.23 19.35
CA ASP A 933 10.80 33.09 19.21
C ASP A 933 10.19 31.89 19.96
N PHE A 934 9.70 30.91 19.21
CA PHE A 934 9.24 29.65 19.75
C PHE A 934 10.14 28.54 19.20
N GLU A 935 10.67 27.71 20.10
CA GLU A 935 11.39 26.52 19.66
C GLU A 935 10.50 25.66 18.74
N ARG A 936 11.05 25.18 17.61
CA ARG A 936 10.49 24.09 16.76
C ARG A 936 9.35 24.44 15.77
N MET A 937 9.29 25.65 15.23
CA MET A 937 8.44 25.96 14.06
C MET A 937 9.02 25.44 12.74
N VAL A 938 8.16 25.16 11.76
CA VAL A 938 8.55 24.82 10.38
C VAL A 938 8.26 26.02 9.48
N TYR A 939 9.26 26.51 8.74
CA TYR A 939 9.11 27.62 7.80
C TYR A 939 9.01 27.10 6.37
N VAL A 940 8.01 27.57 5.62
CA VAL A 940 7.79 27.21 4.22
C VAL A 940 7.45 28.47 3.43
N SER A 941 8.05 28.66 2.26
CA SER A 941 7.65 29.76 1.39
C SER A 941 6.47 29.37 0.52
N LEU A 942 5.44 30.22 0.43
CA LEU A 942 4.36 30.03 -0.55
C LEU A 942 4.89 30.01 -2.00
N GLY A 943 6.03 30.66 -2.26
CA GLY A 943 6.69 30.67 -3.56
C GLY A 943 7.26 29.32 -4.00
N GLU A 944 7.48 28.37 -3.08
CA GLU A 944 7.93 27.00 -3.39
C GLU A 944 6.77 26.08 -3.83
N GLY A 945 5.53 26.57 -3.76
CA GLY A 945 4.32 25.83 -4.10
C GLY A 945 3.66 25.15 -2.90
N PHE A 946 2.55 24.46 -3.17
CA PHE A 946 1.68 23.88 -2.14
C PHE A 946 2.24 22.60 -1.48
N GLU A 947 2.98 21.79 -2.24
CA GLU A 947 3.40 20.47 -1.77
C GLU A 947 4.31 20.53 -0.53
N PRO A 948 5.31 21.43 -0.44
CA PRO A 948 6.07 21.64 0.80
C PRO A 948 5.18 22.02 2.00
N ILE A 949 4.13 22.82 1.79
CA ILE A 949 3.18 23.23 2.84
C ILE A 949 2.38 22.03 3.31
N ARG A 950 1.84 21.25 2.37
CA ARG A 950 1.11 20.01 2.65
C ARG A 950 1.96 19.06 3.48
N GLN A 951 3.18 18.80 3.03
CA GLN A 951 4.12 17.91 3.70
C GLN A 951 4.54 18.41 5.09
N ALA A 952 4.66 19.72 5.29
CA ALA A 952 4.94 20.30 6.60
C ALA A 952 3.80 20.04 7.59
N ILE A 953 2.54 20.17 7.13
CA ILE A 953 1.32 20.00 7.92
C ILE A 953 1.04 18.53 8.22
N THR A 954 1.05 17.65 7.20
CA THR A 954 0.82 16.21 7.37
C THR A 954 1.99 15.53 8.06
N GLY A 955 3.18 16.10 7.87
CA GLY A 955 4.42 15.55 8.35
C GLY A 955 5.08 14.55 7.44
N ASP A 956 4.68 14.48 6.17
CA ASP A 956 5.30 13.60 5.18
C ASP A 956 6.75 13.98 4.86
N ARG A 957 7.13 15.24 5.09
CA ARG A 957 8.52 15.72 4.96
C ARG A 957 9.12 16.00 6.35
N PRO A 958 10.36 15.55 6.60
CA PRO A 958 11.09 15.87 7.82
C PRO A 958 11.24 17.38 8.05
N ARG A 959 11.25 17.82 9.31
CA ARG A 959 11.30 19.25 9.66
C ARG A 959 12.63 19.91 9.31
N ASP A 960 13.73 19.19 9.42
CA ASP A 960 15.11 19.59 9.12
C ASP A 960 15.39 19.75 7.62
N GLU A 961 14.54 19.18 6.76
CA GLU A 961 14.58 19.45 5.32
C GLU A 961 13.96 20.81 4.95
N PHE A 962 13.28 21.47 5.89
CA PHE A 962 12.80 22.84 5.71
C PHE A 962 13.86 23.84 6.16
N PRO A 963 13.97 25.00 5.50
CA PRO A 963 14.95 26.00 5.87
C PRO A 963 14.79 26.43 7.33
N LEU A 964 15.88 26.32 8.10
CA LEU A 964 15.98 26.96 9.41
C LEU A 964 15.98 28.48 9.19
N LYS A 965 15.18 29.22 9.96
CA LYS A 965 15.25 30.68 9.96
C LYS A 965 16.68 31.08 10.32
N PRO A 966 17.32 32.03 9.62
CA PRO A 966 18.64 32.52 10.03
C PRO A 966 18.56 32.99 11.48
N GLU A 967 19.46 32.50 12.34
CA GLU A 967 19.59 32.97 13.71
C GLU A 967 19.70 34.51 13.67
N ALA A 968 18.76 35.19 14.31
CA ALA A 968 18.88 36.62 14.53
C ALA A 968 20.07 36.84 15.47
N GLY A 969 21.07 37.60 15.01
CA GLY A 969 22.28 37.92 15.76
C GLY A 969 22.06 38.86 16.93
#